data_AF-A0A4R0RA84-F1
#
_entry.id   AF-A0A4R0RA84-F1
#
_cell.length_a   1.000
_cell.length_b   1.000
_cell.length_c   1.000
_cell.angle_alpha   90.00
_cell.angle_beta   90.00
_cell.angle_gamma   90.00
#
_symmetry.space_group_name_H-M   'P 1'
#
loop_
_entity.id
_entity.type
_entity.pdbx_description
1 polymer ?
#
loop_
_entity_poly.entity_id
_entity_poly.type
_entity_poly.pdbx_seq_one_letter_code
_entity_poly.pdbx_strand_id
1 'polypeptide(L)'
;MLASLAARHFRVGLARPPLLQRPLHGLARPRVAAVAARLQWRTLSSTAATKADTPPTPESPPSAKQTPPPPPTVVSRIRTFAKYTFFLTASAGVGLFTVTAAIFLHDAFTYSEKHIEGVPVHPLALKPENGGPKNLPIVQSFLGDIEDIEQRELAQKPHLVIVGGGWGAIGALSSLRPGDYHVTVISPETFNTFTPLLPSAAVGTVSVRSLIEPLRKIIARLRGHLINAKAVDLVMSQRLIEVELVSSGKKEHVYVPYDKLIIACGSTSATHGVPGLENCFQLKTIGDAQQIRKRIIDNFEAASLPTTSPEERRRLLSFVICGGGPTGVETAAEIYDFCQEDIMNYYPKICREEVSIHVIQGREHILNTYSEAISKYAEAKFQRDNVDLLTSARVVSVHPDHVVYTTKGPDGKVEQFDIPTNFVLWSTGIAMNPFVARVSSLLPNQVHKKAIEVDAHLRVKGAPVGEVYAIGDASTIETSVVSHLLELVDEADKNKDGKIDFDEWQIMVNRIKQRIPMAESQLDKVRELFDLYDSDGDSSLTLNELAVLLQEIGNKITALPATAQVASQQGKYLGRKLSKLSRQRATLEANGIAWGPGADEAVSSAFRYLHLGSLAYIGNAAVFDMGQMSFMGGLLAMYAWRSVYWSEQVSSRTRALLMIDWVVRGIWGRDLSRL
;
A
#
# COMPACT_ATOMS: atom_id res chain seq x y z
N MET A 1 -16.40 -16.38 -10.84
CA MET A 1 -17.06 -16.67 -9.54
C MET A 1 -16.05 -16.60 -8.36
N LEU A 2 -14.85 -17.19 -8.48
CA LEU A 2 -13.77 -17.13 -7.48
C LEU A 2 -13.22 -15.70 -7.20
N ALA A 3 -13.04 -14.86 -8.24
CA ALA A 3 -12.64 -13.46 -8.05
C ALA A 3 -13.69 -12.59 -7.31
N SER A 4 -14.96 -13.00 -7.33
CA SER A 4 -16.04 -12.31 -6.62
C SER A 4 -16.07 -12.65 -5.13
N LEU A 5 -15.62 -13.86 -4.74
CA LEU A 5 -15.46 -14.23 -3.33
C LEU A 5 -14.26 -13.52 -2.68
N ALA A 6 -13.12 -13.45 -3.38
CA ALA A 6 -11.97 -12.66 -2.93
C ALA A 6 -12.34 -11.17 -2.81
N ALA A 7 -13.00 -10.59 -3.82
CA ALA A 7 -13.41 -9.18 -3.78
C ALA A 7 -14.50 -8.87 -2.73
N ARG A 8 -15.32 -9.85 -2.31
CA ARG A 8 -16.33 -9.66 -1.25
C ARG A 8 -15.72 -9.63 0.15
N HIS A 9 -14.64 -10.37 0.41
CA HIS A 9 -13.91 -10.26 1.69
C HIS A 9 -13.13 -8.93 1.81
N PHE A 10 -12.76 -8.31 0.67
CA PHE A 10 -12.09 -7.00 0.64
C PHE A 10 -13.05 -5.79 0.60
N ARG A 11 -14.36 -5.99 0.41
CA ARG A 11 -15.39 -4.92 0.35
C ARG A 11 -16.30 -4.92 1.58
N VAL A 12 -15.77 -4.59 2.75
CA VAL A 12 -16.59 -4.10 3.87
C VAL A 12 -16.10 -2.69 4.22
N GLY A 13 -16.84 -1.66 3.77
CA GLY A 13 -16.51 -0.29 4.14
C GLY A 13 -16.86 0.86 3.17
N LEU A 14 -17.80 0.67 2.23
CA LEU A 14 -18.35 1.79 1.45
C LEU A 14 -19.83 1.98 1.78
N ALA A 15 -20.11 2.76 2.82
CA ALA A 15 -21.43 3.32 3.06
C ALA A 15 -21.72 4.38 1.98
N ARG A 16 -22.87 4.28 1.31
CA ARG A 16 -23.38 5.30 0.39
C ARG A 16 -23.63 6.61 1.16
N PRO A 17 -23.34 7.80 0.60
CA PRO A 17 -23.65 9.06 1.26
C PRO A 17 -25.17 9.30 1.32
N PRO A 18 -25.70 9.96 2.37
CA PRO A 18 -27.11 10.30 2.47
C PRO A 18 -27.40 11.53 1.60
N LEU A 19 -28.45 11.46 0.80
CA LEU A 19 -29.00 12.60 0.07
C LEU A 19 -29.74 13.52 1.06
N LEU A 20 -29.21 14.73 1.27
CA LEU A 20 -29.88 15.81 1.98
C LEU A 20 -31.01 16.38 1.10
N GLN A 21 -32.24 16.32 1.63
CA GLN A 21 -33.41 17.02 1.09
C GLN A 21 -33.33 18.50 1.47
N ARG A 22 -33.46 19.40 0.48
CA ARG A 22 -34.07 20.72 0.64
C ARG A 22 -34.94 21.06 -0.58
N PRO A 23 -36.07 21.77 -0.40
CA PRO A 23 -37.10 21.90 -1.43
C PRO A 23 -36.89 23.17 -2.25
N LEU A 24 -37.06 23.09 -3.57
CA LEU A 24 -37.36 24.25 -4.39
C LEU A 24 -38.31 23.86 -5.53
N HIS A 25 -39.31 24.73 -5.71
CA HIS A 25 -40.45 24.65 -6.59
C HIS A 25 -40.10 24.54 -8.09
N GLY A 26 -40.96 23.80 -8.80
CA GLY A 26 -41.52 24.19 -10.10
C GLY A 26 -40.59 24.28 -11.31
N LEU A 27 -40.63 23.26 -12.18
CA LEU A 27 -41.00 23.38 -13.61
C LEU A 27 -40.86 22.02 -14.32
N ALA A 28 -41.73 21.81 -15.30
CA ALA A 28 -42.09 20.54 -15.92
C ALA A 28 -40.96 19.82 -16.68
N ARG A 29 -41.00 18.47 -16.72
CA ARG A 29 -40.21 17.62 -17.62
C ARG A 29 -41.13 16.81 -18.56
N PRO A 30 -40.81 16.67 -19.86
CA PRO A 30 -41.52 15.76 -20.76
C PRO A 30 -40.99 14.32 -20.63
N ARG A 31 -41.90 13.36 -20.88
CA ARG A 31 -41.64 11.91 -20.93
C ARG A 31 -41.08 11.50 -22.29
N VAL A 32 -40.03 10.67 -22.33
CA VAL A 32 -39.70 9.80 -23.47
C VAL A 32 -39.33 8.41 -22.97
N ALA A 33 -39.85 7.41 -23.67
CA ALA A 33 -39.95 6.00 -23.31
C ALA A 33 -38.63 5.21 -23.46
N ALA A 34 -38.47 4.19 -22.60
CA ALA A 34 -37.42 3.18 -22.70
C ALA A 34 -38.00 1.87 -23.28
N VAL A 35 -37.40 1.37 -24.35
CA VAL A 35 -37.67 0.05 -24.95
C VAL A 35 -36.72 -0.97 -24.30
N ALA A 36 -37.28 -2.00 -23.67
CA ALA A 36 -36.54 -3.13 -23.12
C ALA A 36 -36.91 -4.41 -23.89
N ALA A 37 -35.92 -5.00 -24.57
CA ALA A 37 -36.05 -6.32 -25.20
C ALA A 37 -35.74 -7.42 -24.18
N ARG A 38 -36.69 -8.32 -23.93
CA ARG A 38 -36.53 -9.56 -23.15
C ARG A 38 -36.30 -10.74 -24.10
N LEU A 39 -35.15 -11.40 -24.02
CA LEU A 39 -34.96 -12.75 -24.57
C LEU A 39 -35.54 -13.78 -23.60
N GLN A 40 -36.45 -14.64 -24.09
CA GLN A 40 -36.94 -15.82 -23.39
C GLN A 40 -36.15 -17.06 -23.84
N TRP A 41 -35.61 -17.81 -22.89
CA TRP A 41 -35.10 -19.16 -23.10
C TRP A 41 -36.24 -20.17 -22.88
N ARG A 42 -36.50 -21.02 -23.88
CA ARG A 42 -37.48 -22.12 -23.80
C ARG A 42 -36.81 -23.37 -23.25
N THR A 43 -37.30 -23.85 -22.12
CA THR A 43 -37.03 -25.17 -21.53
C THR A 43 -37.89 -26.25 -22.21
N LEU A 44 -37.26 -27.34 -22.63
CA LEU A 44 -37.94 -28.57 -23.04
C LEU A 44 -38.33 -29.37 -21.80
N SER A 45 -39.59 -29.75 -21.69
CA SER A 45 -40.05 -30.78 -20.74
C SER A 45 -40.94 -31.77 -21.48
N SER A 46 -40.62 -33.05 -21.31
CA SER A 46 -41.33 -34.20 -21.85
C SER A 46 -42.47 -34.59 -20.91
N THR A 47 -43.67 -34.79 -21.45
CA THR A 47 -44.72 -35.54 -20.75
C THR A 47 -45.29 -36.59 -21.69
N ALA A 48 -45.20 -37.83 -21.23
CA ALA A 48 -45.70 -39.03 -21.89
C ALA A 48 -47.20 -39.24 -21.60
N ALA A 49 -47.90 -39.63 -22.66
CA ALA A 49 -48.98 -40.63 -22.74
C ALA A 49 -50.14 -40.64 -21.74
N THR A 50 -51.35 -40.49 -22.28
CA THR A 50 -52.51 -41.35 -21.96
C THR A 50 -53.35 -41.59 -23.22
N LYS A 51 -53.67 -42.87 -23.47
CA LYS A 51 -54.45 -43.43 -24.59
C LYS A 51 -55.95 -43.09 -24.51
N ALA A 52 -56.60 -42.96 -25.66
CA ALA A 52 -57.99 -43.38 -25.86
C ALA A 52 -58.22 -43.73 -27.34
N ASP A 53 -58.75 -44.92 -27.58
CA ASP A 53 -59.10 -45.50 -28.88
C ASP A 53 -60.31 -44.82 -29.53
N THR A 54 -60.30 -44.64 -30.86
CA THR A 54 -61.50 -44.44 -31.69
C THR A 54 -61.19 -44.79 -33.17
N PRO A 55 -62.19 -45.24 -33.96
CA PRO A 55 -62.06 -46.21 -35.07
C PRO A 55 -61.72 -45.60 -36.46
N PRO A 56 -61.43 -46.42 -37.50
CA PRO A 56 -60.75 -45.95 -38.71
C PRO A 56 -61.70 -45.49 -39.82
N THR A 57 -61.27 -44.50 -40.62
CA THR A 57 -61.68 -44.22 -42.02
C THR A 57 -60.93 -42.97 -42.54
N PRO A 58 -60.85 -42.72 -43.87
CA PRO A 58 -60.24 -43.51 -44.95
C PRO A 58 -59.01 -42.78 -45.56
N GLU A 59 -58.31 -43.44 -46.48
CA GLU A 59 -57.08 -42.99 -47.14
C GLU A 59 -57.13 -41.57 -47.75
N SER A 60 -56.01 -40.84 -47.62
CA SER A 60 -55.70 -39.60 -48.35
C SER A 60 -54.39 -39.77 -49.15
N PRO A 61 -54.29 -39.17 -50.35
CA PRO A 61 -53.29 -39.53 -51.38
C PRO A 61 -51.88 -39.02 -51.05
N PRO A 62 -50.82 -39.56 -51.71
CA PRO A 62 -49.44 -39.37 -51.27
C PRO A 62 -48.95 -37.93 -51.40
N SER A 63 -48.29 -37.45 -50.34
CA SER A 63 -47.62 -36.15 -50.25
C SER A 63 -46.43 -36.07 -51.22
N ALA A 64 -46.41 -35.02 -52.03
CA ALA A 64 -45.29 -34.71 -52.92
C ALA A 64 -44.04 -34.33 -52.10
N LYS A 65 -42.94 -35.04 -52.34
CA LYS A 65 -41.61 -34.74 -51.75
C LYS A 65 -41.16 -33.33 -52.14
N GLN A 66 -41.05 -32.42 -51.18
CA GLN A 66 -40.33 -31.15 -51.36
C GLN A 66 -38.82 -31.43 -51.43
N THR A 67 -38.19 -31.03 -52.54
CA THR A 67 -36.73 -31.06 -52.72
C THR A 67 -36.05 -29.99 -51.87
N PRO A 68 -34.87 -30.27 -51.27
CA PRO A 68 -34.11 -29.26 -50.52
C PRO A 68 -33.58 -28.16 -51.46
N PRO A 69 -33.44 -26.91 -50.98
CA PRO A 69 -32.97 -25.81 -51.82
C PRO A 69 -31.54 -26.05 -52.31
N PRO A 70 -31.19 -25.59 -53.53
CA PRO A 70 -29.87 -25.81 -54.10
C PRO A 70 -28.79 -25.07 -53.30
N PRO A 71 -27.54 -25.60 -53.25
CA PRO A 71 -26.47 -24.97 -52.51
C PRO A 71 -26.14 -23.58 -53.08
N PRO A 72 -25.78 -22.62 -52.22
CA PRO A 72 -25.56 -21.23 -52.63
C PRO A 72 -24.46 -21.15 -53.69
N THR A 73 -24.79 -20.56 -54.84
CA THR A 73 -23.87 -20.34 -55.96
C THR A 73 -22.69 -19.46 -55.51
N VAL A 74 -21.54 -19.60 -56.18
CA VAL A 74 -20.31 -18.82 -55.89
C VAL A 74 -20.60 -17.31 -55.87
N VAL A 75 -21.48 -16.84 -56.76
CA VAL A 75 -21.94 -15.45 -56.82
C VAL A 75 -22.71 -15.02 -55.57
N SER A 76 -23.56 -15.88 -55.01
CA SER A 76 -24.28 -15.58 -53.77
C SER A 76 -23.36 -15.53 -52.55
N ARG A 77 -22.27 -16.32 -52.55
CA ARG A 77 -21.24 -16.28 -51.50
C ARG A 77 -20.43 -14.99 -51.60
N ILE A 78 -20.03 -14.58 -52.80
CA ILE A 78 -19.35 -13.30 -53.05
C ILE A 78 -20.22 -12.11 -52.62
N ARG A 79 -21.52 -12.12 -52.96
CA ARG A 79 -22.45 -11.05 -52.59
C ARG A 79 -22.67 -10.99 -51.08
N THR A 80 -22.79 -12.14 -50.42
CA THR A 80 -22.91 -12.24 -48.96
C THR A 80 -21.64 -11.75 -48.28
N PHE A 81 -20.46 -12.14 -48.76
CA PHE A 81 -19.18 -11.67 -48.26
C PHE A 81 -19.05 -10.15 -48.43
N ALA A 82 -19.32 -9.61 -49.61
CA ALA A 82 -19.29 -8.17 -49.86
C ALA A 82 -20.27 -7.39 -48.96
N LYS A 83 -21.47 -7.93 -48.71
CA LYS A 83 -22.47 -7.33 -47.82
C LYS A 83 -21.97 -7.27 -46.37
N TYR A 84 -21.40 -8.36 -45.84
CA TYR A 84 -20.87 -8.36 -44.48
C TYR A 84 -19.59 -7.53 -44.34
N THR A 85 -18.72 -7.54 -45.35
CA THR A 85 -17.55 -6.64 -45.42
C THR A 85 -17.99 -5.18 -45.41
N PHE A 86 -19.03 -4.81 -46.17
CA PHE A 86 -19.59 -3.46 -46.16
C PHE A 86 -20.16 -3.08 -44.79
N PHE A 87 -20.92 -3.96 -44.13
CA PHE A 87 -21.42 -3.67 -42.77
C PHE A 87 -20.29 -3.53 -41.76
N LEU A 88 -19.24 -4.35 -41.86
CA LEU A 88 -18.09 -4.27 -40.98
C LEU A 88 -17.32 -2.96 -41.19
N THR A 89 -17.06 -2.57 -42.44
CA THR A 89 -16.36 -1.31 -42.74
C THR A 89 -17.21 -0.08 -42.42
N ALA A 90 -18.51 -0.10 -42.68
CA ALA A 90 -19.44 0.96 -42.31
C ALA A 90 -19.55 1.09 -40.79
N SER A 91 -19.67 -0.03 -40.06
CA SER A 91 -19.70 -0.02 -38.58
C SER A 91 -18.39 0.48 -37.99
N ALA A 92 -17.23 0.10 -38.56
CA ALA A 92 -15.93 0.61 -38.14
C ALA A 92 -15.80 2.11 -38.40
N GLY A 93 -16.27 2.59 -39.57
CA GLY A 93 -16.30 4.01 -39.92
C GLY A 93 -17.18 4.84 -38.99
N VAL A 94 -18.40 4.37 -38.69
CA VAL A 94 -19.31 5.01 -37.72
C VAL A 94 -18.71 5.00 -36.32
N GLY A 95 -18.10 3.88 -35.90
CA GLY A 95 -17.43 3.79 -34.61
C GLY A 95 -16.28 4.79 -34.48
N LEU A 96 -15.39 4.85 -35.48
CA LEU A 96 -14.27 5.80 -35.52
C LEU A 96 -14.76 7.25 -35.54
N PHE A 97 -15.76 7.57 -36.36
CA PHE A 97 -16.35 8.90 -36.38
C PHE A 97 -16.96 9.27 -35.03
N THR A 98 -17.70 8.36 -34.39
CA THR A 98 -18.33 8.60 -33.08
C THR A 98 -17.30 8.87 -32.00
N VAL A 99 -16.24 8.06 -31.93
CA VAL A 99 -15.13 8.25 -30.98
C VAL A 99 -14.40 9.56 -31.25
N THR A 100 -14.08 9.84 -32.51
CA THR A 100 -13.38 11.06 -32.92
C THR A 100 -14.23 12.30 -32.61
N ALA A 101 -15.50 12.30 -32.98
CA ALA A 101 -16.44 13.37 -32.66
C ALA A 101 -16.60 13.56 -31.15
N ALA A 102 -16.64 12.48 -30.36
CA ALA A 102 -16.68 12.56 -28.91
C ALA A 102 -15.41 13.18 -28.31
N ILE A 103 -14.23 12.87 -28.86
CA ILE A 103 -12.96 13.50 -28.47
C ILE A 103 -12.96 14.99 -28.81
N PHE A 104 -13.31 15.36 -30.05
CA PHE A 104 -13.38 16.77 -30.45
C PHE A 104 -14.42 17.55 -29.64
N LEU A 105 -15.57 16.94 -29.35
CA LEU A 105 -16.59 17.55 -28.50
C LEU A 105 -16.05 17.75 -27.09
N HIS A 106 -15.42 16.73 -26.51
CA HIS A 106 -14.76 16.84 -25.21
C HIS A 106 -13.73 17.97 -25.21
N ASP A 107 -12.82 18.00 -26.17
CA ASP A 107 -11.76 19.01 -26.28
C ASP A 107 -12.34 20.43 -26.43
N ALA A 108 -13.34 20.60 -27.30
CA ALA A 108 -14.03 21.87 -27.50
C ALA A 108 -14.68 22.42 -26.21
N PHE A 109 -15.14 21.54 -25.31
CA PHE A 109 -15.72 21.93 -24.02
C PHE A 109 -14.71 21.92 -22.85
N THR A 110 -13.51 21.38 -23.03
CA THR A 110 -12.50 21.29 -21.96
C THR A 110 -11.50 22.44 -22.03
N TYR A 111 -11.24 22.99 -23.22
CA TYR A 111 -10.48 24.23 -23.37
C TYR A 111 -11.35 25.42 -22.93
N SER A 112 -11.11 25.90 -21.71
CA SER A 112 -11.66 27.15 -21.20
C SER A 112 -10.52 28.07 -20.82
N GLU A 113 -10.56 29.31 -21.31
CA GLU A 113 -9.66 30.35 -20.80
C GLU A 113 -10.13 30.73 -19.40
N LYS A 114 -9.28 30.48 -18.41
CA LYS A 114 -9.50 30.93 -17.04
C LYS A 114 -8.75 32.24 -16.84
N HIS A 115 -9.46 33.36 -16.95
CA HIS A 115 -8.92 34.66 -16.55
C HIS A 115 -8.91 34.76 -15.02
N ILE A 116 -7.78 35.17 -14.47
CA ILE A 116 -7.57 35.36 -13.03
C ILE A 116 -7.23 36.84 -12.83
N GLU A 117 -8.18 37.62 -12.34
CA GLU A 117 -7.98 39.04 -12.01
C GLU A 117 -8.15 39.28 -10.51
N GLY A 118 -7.21 40.02 -9.92
CA GLY A 118 -7.34 40.52 -8.55
C GLY A 118 -7.33 39.45 -7.45
N VAL A 119 -6.38 38.51 -7.47
CA VAL A 119 -6.25 37.48 -6.43
C VAL A 119 -5.85 38.14 -5.11
N PRO A 120 -6.70 38.09 -4.06
CA PRO A 120 -6.31 38.60 -2.76
C PRO A 120 -5.23 37.70 -2.15
N VAL A 121 -4.19 38.30 -1.56
CA VAL A 121 -3.11 37.57 -0.90
C VAL A 121 -2.86 38.18 0.48
N HIS A 122 -2.72 37.33 1.49
CA HIS A 122 -2.43 37.79 2.84
C HIS A 122 -1.00 38.36 2.92
N PRO A 123 -0.76 39.56 3.49
CA PRO A 123 0.58 40.15 3.53
C PRO A 123 1.64 39.25 4.20
N LEU A 124 1.26 38.53 5.27
CA LEU A 124 2.15 37.58 5.95
C LEU A 124 2.52 36.36 5.08
N ALA A 125 1.71 36.01 4.08
CA ALA A 125 2.05 34.94 3.14
C ALA A 125 3.15 35.37 2.15
N LEU A 126 3.33 36.68 1.93
CA LEU A 126 4.40 37.25 1.11
C LEU A 126 5.64 37.62 1.93
N LYS A 127 5.43 38.03 3.18
CA LYS A 127 6.48 38.44 4.12
C LYS A 127 6.25 37.74 5.46
N PRO A 128 6.62 36.46 5.59
CA PRO A 128 6.48 35.72 6.84
C PRO A 128 7.34 36.36 7.94
N GLU A 129 6.81 36.38 9.15
CA GLU A 129 7.56 36.80 10.34
C GLU A 129 8.55 35.70 10.74
N ASN A 130 9.69 36.11 11.29
CA ASN A 130 10.65 35.15 11.83
C ASN A 130 10.32 34.82 13.29
N GLY A 131 10.61 33.60 13.69
CA GLY A 131 10.52 33.19 15.09
C GLY A 131 11.04 31.78 15.32
N GLY A 132 10.57 31.17 16.41
CA GLY A 132 11.10 29.89 16.87
C GLY A 132 12.54 29.99 17.41
N PRO A 133 13.09 28.88 17.94
CA PRO A 133 14.42 28.86 18.55
C PRO A 133 15.57 29.27 17.61
N LYS A 134 15.36 29.12 16.29
CA LYS A 134 16.37 29.42 15.25
C LYS A 134 16.10 30.74 14.51
N ASN A 135 15.10 31.52 14.93
CA ASN A 135 14.69 32.77 14.29
C ASN A 135 14.48 32.63 12.76
N LEU A 136 13.76 31.57 12.34
CA LEU A 136 13.48 31.26 10.94
C LEU A 136 12.11 31.81 10.52
N PRO A 137 11.87 32.03 9.22
CA PRO A 137 10.55 32.41 8.72
C PRO A 137 9.47 31.39 9.12
N ILE A 138 8.32 31.88 9.59
CA ILE A 138 7.18 31.05 9.98
C ILE A 138 6.08 31.17 8.92
N VAL A 139 5.74 30.04 8.29
CA VAL A 139 4.68 29.93 7.28
C VAL A 139 3.32 29.83 7.98
N GLN A 140 2.86 30.95 8.55
CA GLN A 140 1.56 31.01 9.26
C GLN A 140 0.35 31.09 8.32
N SER A 141 0.50 31.76 7.17
CA SER A 141 -0.56 31.88 6.18
C SER A 141 -0.03 31.51 4.79
N PHE A 142 -0.83 30.80 4.03
CA PHE A 142 -0.57 30.41 2.65
C PHE A 142 -1.18 31.42 1.68
N LEU A 143 -0.57 31.52 0.50
CA LEU A 143 -1.05 32.40 -0.58
C LEU A 143 -2.50 32.10 -0.98
N GLY A 144 -2.93 30.83 -0.84
CA GLY A 144 -4.28 30.37 -1.18
C GLY A 144 -5.35 30.60 -0.11
N ASP A 145 -4.99 31.05 1.10
CA ASP A 145 -5.91 31.06 2.25
C ASP A 145 -7.06 32.06 2.10
N ILE A 146 -6.85 33.15 1.35
CA ILE A 146 -7.85 34.21 1.22
C ILE A 146 -8.46 34.36 -0.17
N GLU A 147 -8.13 33.42 -1.08
CA GLU A 147 -8.59 33.39 -2.48
C GLU A 147 -10.12 33.39 -2.60
N ASP A 148 -10.81 32.63 -1.74
CA ASP A 148 -12.27 32.57 -1.67
C ASP A 148 -12.79 32.41 -0.24
N ILE A 149 -14.12 32.49 -0.08
CA ILE A 149 -14.79 32.41 1.22
C ILE A 149 -14.54 31.07 1.90
N GLU A 150 -14.55 29.96 1.13
CA GLU A 150 -14.35 28.62 1.69
C GLU A 150 -12.92 28.45 2.22
N GLN A 151 -11.91 28.96 1.51
CA GLN A 151 -10.52 28.94 1.98
C GLN A 151 -10.31 29.80 3.23
N ARG A 152 -10.99 30.96 3.30
CA ARG A 152 -10.94 31.80 4.51
C ARG A 152 -11.54 31.09 5.71
N GLU A 153 -12.67 30.41 5.53
CA GLU A 153 -13.30 29.60 6.59
C GLU A 153 -12.41 28.43 7.00
N LEU A 154 -11.72 27.79 6.05
CA LEU A 154 -10.76 26.72 6.30
C LEU A 154 -9.55 27.22 7.07
N ALA A 155 -8.99 28.38 6.73
CA ALA A 155 -7.83 28.97 7.43
C ALA A 155 -8.11 29.30 8.90
N GLN A 156 -9.38 29.37 9.32
CA GLN A 156 -9.80 29.53 10.73
C GLN A 156 -9.99 28.18 11.45
N LYS A 157 -9.90 27.04 10.75
CA LYS A 157 -9.98 25.71 11.35
C LYS A 157 -8.64 25.34 11.97
N PRO A 158 -8.62 24.38 12.93
CA PRO A 158 -7.37 23.87 13.47
C PRO A 158 -6.44 23.38 12.36
N HIS A 159 -5.15 23.69 12.49
CA HIS A 159 -4.15 23.39 11.48
C HIS A 159 -3.62 21.96 11.64
N LEU A 160 -3.95 21.10 10.67
CA LEU A 160 -3.50 19.72 10.59
C LEU A 160 -2.32 19.61 9.62
N VAL A 161 -1.14 19.32 10.16
CA VAL A 161 0.07 19.07 9.39
C VAL A 161 0.32 17.56 9.26
N ILE A 162 0.56 17.09 8.05
CA ILE A 162 0.88 15.69 7.74
C ILE A 162 2.28 15.64 7.10
N VAL A 163 3.20 14.92 7.73
CA VAL A 163 4.58 14.74 7.23
C VAL A 163 4.67 13.44 6.47
N GLY A 164 4.96 13.52 5.17
CA GLY A 164 5.04 12.40 4.24
C GLY A 164 3.82 12.30 3.31
N GLY A 165 4.06 11.73 2.13
CA GLY A 165 3.05 11.53 1.09
C GLY A 165 2.77 10.06 0.74
N GLY A 166 3.14 9.12 1.62
CA GLY A 166 2.99 7.68 1.40
C GLY A 166 1.65 7.08 1.85
N TRP A 167 1.58 5.75 1.94
CA TRP A 167 0.38 4.98 2.26
C TRP A 167 -0.41 5.46 3.49
N GLY A 168 0.27 5.77 4.60
CA GLY A 168 -0.36 6.29 5.81
C GLY A 168 -1.00 7.67 5.60
N ALA A 169 -0.26 8.58 4.98
CA ALA A 169 -0.76 9.92 4.66
C ALA A 169 -1.96 9.86 3.71
N ILE A 170 -1.91 9.05 2.66
CA ILE A 170 -3.03 8.87 1.73
C ILE A 170 -4.25 8.25 2.44
N GLY A 171 -4.03 7.29 3.35
CA GLY A 171 -5.10 6.74 4.19
C GLY A 171 -5.81 7.81 5.02
N ALA A 172 -5.06 8.72 5.64
CA ALA A 172 -5.60 9.83 6.41
C ALA A 172 -6.32 10.86 5.51
N LEU A 173 -5.64 11.34 4.47
CA LEU A 173 -6.17 12.33 3.51
C LEU A 173 -7.46 11.86 2.82
N SER A 174 -7.57 10.57 2.49
CA SER A 174 -8.77 10.02 1.85
C SER A 174 -9.96 9.88 2.81
N SER A 175 -9.69 9.78 4.12
CA SER A 175 -10.73 9.55 5.14
C SER A 175 -11.16 10.81 5.89
N LEU A 176 -10.35 11.88 5.84
CA LEU A 176 -10.72 13.19 6.36
C LEU A 176 -11.90 13.78 5.58
N ARG A 177 -12.79 14.49 6.27
CA ARG A 177 -13.87 15.24 5.61
C ARG A 177 -13.38 16.64 5.24
N PRO A 178 -13.80 17.17 4.07
CA PRO A 178 -13.55 18.57 3.73
C PRO A 178 -14.21 19.48 4.77
N GLY A 179 -13.56 20.59 5.13
CA GLY A 179 -14.10 21.54 6.12
C GLY A 179 -13.71 21.28 7.58
N ASP A 180 -13.21 20.08 7.92
CA ASP A 180 -12.91 19.74 9.32
C ASP A 180 -11.59 20.37 9.82
N TYR A 181 -10.60 20.61 8.94
CA TYR A 181 -9.26 21.11 9.27
C TYR A 181 -8.68 21.97 8.15
N HIS A 182 -7.77 22.89 8.48
CA HIS A 182 -6.82 23.48 7.53
C HIS A 182 -5.68 22.47 7.34
N VAL A 183 -5.49 21.93 6.14
CA VAL A 183 -4.60 20.77 5.95
C VAL A 183 -3.35 21.17 5.18
N THR A 184 -2.17 20.86 5.73
CA THR A 184 -0.89 21.00 5.04
C THR A 184 -0.17 19.65 4.99
N VAL A 185 0.26 19.24 3.80
CA VAL A 185 1.14 18.09 3.62
C VAL A 185 2.56 18.57 3.35
N ILE A 186 3.52 18.06 4.11
CA ILE A 186 4.96 18.31 3.93
C ILE A 186 5.57 17.01 3.40
N SER A 187 6.11 17.04 2.19
CA SER A 187 6.72 15.87 1.57
C SER A 187 7.84 16.28 0.62
N PRO A 188 9.00 15.60 0.60
CA PRO A 188 10.06 15.85 -0.37
C PRO A 188 9.65 15.39 -1.79
N GLU A 189 8.63 14.52 -1.88
CA GLU A 189 8.06 14.06 -3.14
C GLU A 189 6.71 14.74 -3.38
N THR A 190 6.41 15.05 -4.65
CA THR A 190 5.15 15.70 -5.05
C THR A 190 4.05 14.70 -5.42
N PHE A 191 4.32 13.41 -5.30
CA PHE A 191 3.41 12.31 -5.63
C PHE A 191 3.46 11.21 -4.57
N ASN A 192 2.39 10.43 -4.46
CA ASN A 192 2.38 9.16 -3.75
C ASN A 192 2.91 8.05 -4.66
N THR A 193 3.66 7.10 -4.11
CA THR A 193 4.17 5.92 -4.81
C THR A 193 3.43 4.65 -4.38
N PHE A 194 2.95 3.88 -5.36
CA PHE A 194 2.41 2.54 -5.15
C PHE A 194 3.55 1.51 -5.06
N THR A 195 4.14 1.44 -3.87
CA THR A 195 5.36 0.67 -3.60
C THR A 195 5.33 -0.83 -3.97
N PRO A 196 4.20 -1.56 -3.90
CA PRO A 196 4.23 -3.01 -4.18
C PRO A 196 4.57 -3.39 -5.61
N LEU A 197 4.51 -2.47 -6.57
CA LEU A 197 4.87 -2.74 -7.97
C LEU A 197 6.25 -2.17 -8.36
N LEU A 198 7.02 -1.67 -7.39
CA LEU A 198 8.39 -1.20 -7.65
C LEU A 198 9.28 -2.29 -8.27
N PRO A 199 9.24 -3.57 -7.85
CA PRO A 199 9.96 -4.65 -8.53
C PRO A 199 9.61 -4.75 -10.02
N SER A 200 8.33 -4.69 -10.36
CA SER A 200 7.85 -4.70 -11.75
C SER A 200 8.30 -3.46 -12.53
N ALA A 201 8.32 -2.28 -11.90
CA ALA A 201 8.78 -1.05 -12.55
C ALA A 201 10.29 -1.05 -12.83
N ALA A 202 11.07 -1.73 -11.97
CA ALA A 202 12.51 -1.83 -12.07
C ALA A 202 12.99 -2.60 -13.32
N VAL A 203 12.13 -3.39 -13.95
CA VAL A 203 12.41 -4.10 -15.21
C VAL A 203 11.51 -3.66 -16.38
N GLY A 204 10.61 -2.70 -16.17
CA GLY A 204 9.70 -2.22 -17.21
C GLY A 204 8.45 -3.09 -17.46
N THR A 205 8.12 -4.01 -16.55
CA THR A 205 6.83 -4.74 -16.56
C THR A 205 5.65 -3.77 -16.44
N VAL A 206 5.85 -2.67 -15.72
CA VAL A 206 4.91 -1.55 -15.58
C VAL A 206 5.69 -0.23 -15.64
N SER A 207 5.04 0.84 -16.09
CA SER A 207 5.62 2.17 -16.12
C SER A 207 5.61 2.81 -14.74
N VAL A 208 6.66 3.57 -14.41
CA VAL A 208 6.70 4.41 -13.20
C VAL A 208 5.50 5.37 -13.12
N ARG A 209 4.97 5.83 -14.27
CA ARG A 209 3.80 6.72 -14.33
C ARG A 209 2.51 6.07 -13.83
N SER A 210 2.44 4.75 -13.88
CA SER A 210 1.30 3.94 -13.41
C SER A 210 1.33 3.74 -11.90
N LEU A 211 2.49 3.93 -11.27
CA LEU A 211 2.69 3.78 -9.82
C LEU A 211 2.54 5.11 -9.06
N ILE A 212 2.48 6.25 -9.74
CA ILE A 212 2.45 7.56 -9.11
C ILE A 212 1.10 8.28 -9.26
N GLU A 213 0.66 8.93 -8.18
CA GLU A 213 -0.47 9.86 -8.20
C GLU A 213 -0.06 11.19 -7.53
N PRO A 214 -0.26 12.34 -8.20
CA PRO A 214 0.15 13.65 -7.65
C PRO A 214 -0.55 13.98 -6.31
N LEU A 215 0.24 14.38 -5.30
CA LEU A 215 -0.28 14.77 -3.98
C LEU A 215 -1.21 16.00 -4.08
N ARG A 216 -0.89 16.96 -4.95
CA ARG A 216 -1.74 18.15 -5.20
C ARG A 216 -3.15 17.77 -5.61
N LYS A 217 -3.30 16.71 -6.42
CA LYS A 217 -4.62 16.23 -6.85
C LYS A 217 -5.37 15.52 -5.73
N ILE A 218 -4.65 14.77 -4.88
CA ILE A 218 -5.25 14.05 -3.76
C ILE A 218 -5.74 15.05 -2.69
N ILE A 219 -4.92 16.02 -2.32
CA ILE A 219 -5.26 17.01 -1.28
C ILE A 219 -6.26 18.06 -1.75
N ALA A 220 -6.42 18.28 -3.06
CA ALA A 220 -7.37 19.25 -3.61
C ALA A 220 -8.81 19.05 -3.13
N ARG A 221 -9.23 17.80 -2.86
CA ARG A 221 -10.56 17.50 -2.27
C ARG A 221 -10.76 18.16 -0.90
N LEU A 222 -9.68 18.34 -0.15
CA LEU A 222 -9.65 19.00 1.16
C LEU A 222 -9.29 20.49 1.05
N ARG A 223 -9.10 21.02 -0.17
CA ARG A 223 -8.58 22.37 -0.44
C ARG A 223 -7.26 22.70 0.28
N GLY A 224 -6.49 21.67 0.66
CA GLY A 224 -5.28 21.83 1.45
C GLY A 224 -4.02 22.18 0.65
N HIS A 225 -2.93 22.43 1.38
CA HIS A 225 -1.65 22.90 0.85
C HIS A 225 -0.60 21.79 0.81
N LEU A 226 0.26 21.82 -0.22
CA LEU A 226 1.44 20.97 -0.33
C LEU A 226 2.70 21.83 -0.23
N ILE A 227 3.55 21.53 0.74
CA ILE A 227 4.90 22.06 0.84
C ILE A 227 5.87 20.97 0.37
N ASN A 228 6.58 21.24 -0.73
CA ASN A 228 7.63 20.34 -1.21
C ASN A 228 8.91 20.56 -0.39
N ALA A 229 9.02 19.87 0.73
CA ALA A 229 10.10 20.03 1.70
C ALA A 229 10.31 18.77 2.52
N LYS A 230 11.47 18.67 3.14
CA LYS A 230 11.82 17.61 4.08
C LYS A 230 11.66 18.12 5.51
N ALA A 231 10.89 17.44 6.35
CA ALA A 231 10.88 17.74 7.78
C ALA A 231 12.21 17.36 8.43
N VAL A 232 12.74 18.22 9.30
CA VAL A 232 14.06 18.04 9.92
C VAL A 232 14.07 18.15 11.43
N ASP A 233 13.21 18.97 12.04
CA ASP A 233 13.13 19.14 13.49
C ASP A 233 11.69 19.46 13.95
N LEU A 234 11.41 19.30 15.25
CA LEU A 234 10.11 19.54 15.84
C LEU A 234 10.23 20.30 17.16
N VAL A 235 9.60 21.47 17.24
CA VAL A 235 9.56 22.32 18.43
C VAL A 235 8.17 22.23 19.07
N MET A 236 7.97 21.21 19.90
CA MET A 236 6.66 20.90 20.48
C MET A 236 6.12 22.03 21.39
N SER A 237 6.99 22.72 22.12
CA SER A 237 6.58 23.81 23.03
C SER A 237 5.95 25.02 22.34
N GLN A 238 6.23 25.21 21.05
CA GLN A 238 5.69 26.30 20.23
C GLN A 238 4.82 25.78 19.09
N ARG A 239 4.61 24.45 19.03
CA ARG A 239 3.94 23.74 17.93
C ARG A 239 4.45 24.13 16.54
N LEU A 240 5.76 24.12 16.36
CA LEU A 240 6.42 24.40 15.07
C LEU A 240 7.14 23.16 14.55
N ILE A 241 6.96 22.84 13.27
CA ILE A 241 7.80 21.87 12.56
C ILE A 241 8.81 22.62 11.68
N GLU A 242 10.08 22.28 11.79
CA GLU A 242 11.13 22.80 10.92
C GLU A 242 11.20 21.96 9.64
N VAL A 243 11.18 22.63 8.49
CA VAL A 243 11.29 21.99 7.19
C VAL A 243 12.44 22.59 6.39
N GLU A 244 13.20 21.73 5.73
CA GLU A 244 14.27 22.05 4.78
C GLU A 244 13.67 22.02 3.36
N LEU A 245 13.77 23.16 2.67
CA LEU A 245 13.40 23.34 1.27
C LEU A 245 14.68 23.44 0.42
N VAL A 246 14.59 23.00 -0.83
CA VAL A 246 15.64 23.24 -1.82
C VAL A 246 15.11 24.24 -2.84
N SER A 247 15.60 25.48 -2.76
CA SER A 247 15.25 26.58 -3.66
C SER A 247 16.50 27.05 -4.40
N SER A 248 16.48 27.01 -5.73
CA SER A 248 17.61 27.44 -6.57
C SER A 248 18.97 26.81 -6.19
N GLY A 249 18.96 25.55 -5.76
CA GLY A 249 20.15 24.81 -5.32
C GLY A 249 20.65 25.14 -3.90
N LYS A 250 20.00 26.07 -3.19
CA LYS A 250 20.30 26.40 -1.79
C LYS A 250 19.29 25.73 -0.85
N LYS A 251 19.80 25.28 0.30
CA LYS A 251 18.97 24.77 1.39
C LYS A 251 18.47 25.94 2.23
N GLU A 252 17.17 26.05 2.36
CA GLU A 252 16.49 27.06 3.18
C GLU A 252 15.64 26.35 4.23
N HIS A 253 15.55 26.92 5.42
CA HIS A 253 14.78 26.36 6.53
C HIS A 253 13.67 27.33 6.92
N VAL A 254 12.47 26.78 7.12
CA VAL A 254 11.31 27.53 7.60
C VAL A 254 10.57 26.72 8.65
N TYR A 255 9.80 27.40 9.49
CA TYR A 255 8.86 26.77 10.41
C TYR A 255 7.45 26.73 9.81
N VAL A 256 6.74 25.64 10.04
CA VAL A 256 5.31 25.52 9.77
C VAL A 256 4.61 25.30 11.12
N PRO A 257 3.63 26.13 11.50
CA PRO A 257 2.86 25.88 12.72
C PRO A 257 1.95 24.65 12.55
N TYR A 258 1.49 24.08 13.67
CA TYR A 258 0.48 23.04 13.66
C TYR A 258 -0.38 23.09 14.93
N ASP A 259 -1.63 22.62 14.85
CA ASP A 259 -2.42 22.24 16.02
C ASP A 259 -2.44 20.73 16.21
N LYS A 260 -2.38 19.99 15.09
CA LYS A 260 -2.27 18.54 15.07
C LYS A 260 -1.23 18.12 14.04
N LEU A 261 -0.39 17.16 14.41
CA LEU A 261 0.69 16.64 13.58
C LEU A 261 0.52 15.14 13.36
N ILE A 262 0.59 14.69 12.10
CA ILE A 262 0.68 13.28 11.72
C ILE A 262 2.05 13.02 11.11
N ILE A 263 2.85 12.18 11.75
CA ILE A 263 4.14 11.71 11.23
C ILE A 263 3.89 10.43 10.42
N ALA A 264 4.04 10.52 9.09
CA ALA A 264 3.79 9.46 8.13
C ALA A 264 4.90 9.37 7.06
N CYS A 265 6.13 9.71 7.42
CA CYS A 265 7.30 9.74 6.50
C CYS A 265 7.97 8.38 6.28
N GLY A 266 7.41 7.31 6.84
CA GLY A 266 7.86 5.93 6.63
C GLY A 266 9.23 5.64 7.24
N SER A 267 9.98 4.76 6.59
CA SER A 267 11.27 4.21 7.07
C SER A 267 12.36 4.28 5.99
N THR A 268 13.63 4.25 6.41
CA THR A 268 14.80 4.11 5.54
C THR A 268 15.28 2.66 5.53
N SER A 269 16.24 2.31 4.67
CA SER A 269 16.78 0.95 4.60
C SER A 269 17.77 0.72 5.75
N ALA A 270 17.72 -0.46 6.38
CA ALA A 270 18.66 -0.80 7.44
C ALA A 270 20.01 -1.22 6.86
N THR A 271 21.11 -0.79 7.49
CA THR A 271 22.45 -1.21 7.08
C THR A 271 22.91 -2.51 7.75
N HIS A 272 22.33 -2.86 8.89
CA HIS A 272 22.75 -3.99 9.73
C HIS A 272 24.24 -3.99 10.11
N GLY A 273 24.94 -2.85 9.97
CA GLY A 273 26.37 -2.73 10.19
C GLY A 273 27.23 -3.30 9.05
N VAL A 274 26.63 -3.69 7.92
CA VAL A 274 27.34 -4.19 6.74
C VAL A 274 28.00 -2.99 6.02
N PRO A 275 29.32 -2.98 5.83
CA PRO A 275 30.01 -1.94 5.06
C PRO A 275 29.78 -2.09 3.56
N GLY A 276 29.87 -0.97 2.84
CA GLY A 276 29.84 -0.96 1.37
C GLY A 276 28.46 -0.88 0.74
N LEU A 277 27.41 -0.56 1.51
CA LEU A 277 26.03 -0.45 1.01
C LEU A 277 25.81 0.72 0.04
N GLU A 278 26.74 1.67 -0.03
CA GLU A 278 26.83 2.68 -1.08
C GLU A 278 27.01 2.08 -2.48
N ASN A 279 27.50 0.84 -2.56
CA ASN A 279 27.64 0.08 -3.82
C ASN A 279 26.34 -0.69 -4.17
N CYS A 280 25.31 -0.62 -3.34
CA CYS A 280 24.03 -1.30 -3.57
C CYS A 280 22.96 -0.36 -4.10
N PHE A 281 22.06 -0.94 -4.91
CA PHE A 281 20.74 -0.37 -5.14
C PHE A 281 19.83 -0.65 -3.95
N GLN A 282 18.92 0.27 -3.68
CA GLN A 282 17.75 0.03 -2.85
C GLN A 282 16.53 -0.04 -3.75
N LEU A 283 15.36 -0.38 -3.22
CA LEU A 283 14.11 -0.35 -3.98
C LEU A 283 12.96 0.18 -3.11
N LYS A 284 13.01 1.48 -2.81
CA LYS A 284 12.00 2.19 -2.01
C LYS A 284 11.31 3.33 -2.75
N THR A 285 11.98 3.91 -3.75
CA THR A 285 11.51 5.09 -4.49
C THR A 285 11.37 4.82 -5.99
N ILE A 286 10.71 5.73 -6.70
CA ILE A 286 10.67 5.70 -8.18
C ILE A 286 12.08 5.89 -8.76
N GLY A 287 12.88 6.78 -8.16
CA GLY A 287 14.27 7.00 -8.58
C GLY A 287 15.12 5.74 -8.45
N ASP A 288 14.87 4.92 -7.44
CA ASP A 288 15.54 3.62 -7.26
C ASP A 288 15.20 2.65 -8.41
N ALA A 289 13.92 2.50 -8.73
CA ALA A 289 13.47 1.63 -9.81
C ALA A 289 14.04 2.05 -11.17
N GLN A 290 14.13 3.35 -11.45
CA GLN A 290 14.74 3.88 -12.67
C GLN A 290 16.25 3.59 -12.71
N GLN A 291 16.96 3.77 -11.59
CA GLN A 291 18.39 3.48 -11.50
C GLN A 291 18.70 1.99 -11.69
N ILE A 292 17.88 1.11 -11.10
CA ILE A 292 17.98 -0.34 -11.30
C ILE A 292 17.77 -0.70 -12.77
N ARG A 293 16.68 -0.21 -13.38
CA ARG A 293 16.40 -0.47 -14.81
C ARG A 293 17.57 -0.03 -15.68
N LYS A 294 18.08 1.19 -15.45
CA LYS A 294 19.23 1.72 -16.16
C LYS A 294 20.46 0.83 -16.00
N ARG A 295 20.77 0.38 -14.78
CA ARG A 295 21.92 -0.50 -14.52
C ARG A 295 21.80 -1.84 -15.25
N ILE A 296 20.62 -2.46 -15.21
CA ILE A 296 20.39 -3.75 -15.87
C ILE A 296 20.64 -3.59 -17.38
N ILE A 297 20.07 -2.58 -18.02
CA ILE A 297 20.28 -2.32 -19.45
C ILE A 297 21.74 -2.00 -19.76
N ASP A 298 22.38 -1.13 -18.96
CA ASP A 298 23.79 -0.76 -19.13
C ASP A 298 24.71 -1.99 -19.04
N ASN A 299 24.41 -2.94 -18.15
CA ASN A 299 25.14 -4.20 -18.05
C ASN A 299 24.99 -5.06 -19.32
N PHE A 300 23.78 -5.17 -19.87
CA PHE A 300 23.55 -5.92 -21.12
C PHE A 300 24.20 -5.27 -22.34
N GLU A 301 24.18 -3.94 -22.44
CA GLU A 301 24.88 -3.21 -23.51
C GLU A 301 26.39 -3.44 -23.43
N ALA A 302 26.99 -3.29 -22.25
CA ALA A 302 28.42 -3.51 -22.05
C ALA A 302 28.82 -4.98 -22.28
N ALA A 303 28.01 -5.93 -21.78
CA ALA A 303 28.22 -7.36 -21.98
C ALA A 303 28.20 -7.78 -23.46
N SER A 304 27.45 -7.05 -24.30
CA SER A 304 27.28 -7.35 -25.72
C SER A 304 28.43 -6.86 -26.60
N LEU A 305 29.35 -6.06 -26.06
CA LEU A 305 30.50 -5.56 -26.81
C LEU A 305 31.51 -6.68 -27.09
N PRO A 306 32.09 -6.74 -28.31
CA PRO A 306 33.12 -7.72 -28.64
C PRO A 306 34.43 -7.51 -27.86
N THR A 307 34.62 -6.32 -27.27
CA THR A 307 35.78 -5.98 -26.42
C THR A 307 35.64 -6.46 -24.98
N THR A 308 34.47 -6.97 -24.58
CA THR A 308 34.21 -7.42 -23.21
C THR A 308 34.74 -8.83 -23.02
N SER A 309 35.63 -9.01 -22.03
CA SER A 309 36.21 -10.31 -21.72
C SER A 309 35.16 -11.28 -21.15
N PRO A 310 35.36 -12.61 -21.27
CA PRO A 310 34.42 -13.59 -20.71
C PRO A 310 34.23 -13.49 -19.19
N GLU A 311 35.25 -13.06 -18.45
CA GLU A 311 35.17 -12.85 -17.00
C GLU A 311 34.34 -11.61 -16.66
N GLU A 312 34.60 -10.50 -17.34
CA GLU A 312 33.86 -9.26 -17.14
C GLU A 312 32.40 -9.40 -17.56
N ARG A 313 32.12 -10.12 -18.65
CA ARG A 313 30.76 -10.38 -19.11
C ARG A 313 29.95 -11.17 -18.09
N ARG A 314 30.52 -12.24 -17.51
CA ARG A 314 29.90 -12.98 -16.39
C ARG A 314 29.65 -12.09 -15.17
N ARG A 315 30.59 -11.20 -14.83
CA ARG A 315 30.44 -10.24 -13.72
C ARG A 315 29.31 -9.23 -13.98
N LEU A 316 29.23 -8.67 -15.19
CA LEU A 316 28.19 -7.72 -15.59
C LEU A 316 26.79 -8.36 -15.56
N LEU A 317 26.69 -9.64 -15.91
CA LEU A 317 25.43 -10.40 -16.00
C LEU A 317 25.12 -11.24 -14.75
N SER A 318 25.88 -11.07 -13.67
CA SER A 318 25.56 -11.60 -12.35
C SER A 318 24.77 -10.58 -11.55
N PHE A 319 23.56 -10.93 -11.14
CA PHE A 319 22.65 -10.09 -10.35
C PHE A 319 22.48 -10.66 -8.95
N VAL A 320 22.91 -9.91 -7.93
CA VAL A 320 22.85 -10.35 -6.52
C VAL A 320 21.74 -9.59 -5.78
N ILE A 321 20.79 -10.33 -5.21
CA ILE A 321 19.69 -9.79 -4.41
C ILE A 321 19.93 -10.20 -2.95
N CYS A 322 20.17 -9.21 -2.09
CA CYS A 322 20.31 -9.40 -0.67
C CYS A 322 18.94 -9.26 -0.01
N GLY A 323 18.41 -10.37 0.52
CA GLY A 323 17.12 -10.46 1.22
C GLY A 323 16.10 -11.31 0.48
N GLY A 324 15.63 -12.37 1.14
CA GLY A 324 14.56 -13.26 0.65
C GLY A 324 13.16 -12.84 1.07
N GLY A 325 12.92 -11.56 1.41
CA GLY A 325 11.58 -11.03 1.66
C GLY A 325 10.79 -10.82 0.35
N PRO A 326 9.50 -10.40 0.42
CA PRO A 326 8.67 -10.19 -0.76
C PRO A 326 9.35 -9.32 -1.83
N THR A 327 9.92 -8.17 -1.44
CA THR A 327 10.60 -7.27 -2.38
C THR A 327 11.75 -7.95 -3.12
N GLY A 328 12.65 -8.65 -2.41
CA GLY A 328 13.80 -9.29 -3.04
C GLY A 328 13.39 -10.47 -3.93
N VAL A 329 12.44 -11.29 -3.47
CA VAL A 329 11.87 -12.39 -4.26
C VAL A 329 11.19 -11.89 -5.52
N GLU A 330 10.34 -10.86 -5.42
CA GLU A 330 9.67 -10.27 -6.57
C GLU A 330 10.67 -9.65 -7.56
N THR A 331 11.71 -8.97 -7.08
CA THR A 331 12.73 -8.42 -7.99
C THR A 331 13.55 -9.50 -8.68
N ALA A 332 13.98 -10.55 -7.97
CA ALA A 332 14.70 -11.66 -8.58
C ALA A 332 13.85 -12.35 -9.66
N ALA A 333 12.56 -12.58 -9.36
CA ALA A 333 11.62 -13.16 -10.32
C ALA A 333 11.37 -12.25 -11.54
N GLU A 334 11.21 -10.94 -11.33
CA GLU A 334 11.03 -9.97 -12.42
C GLU A 334 12.27 -9.85 -13.31
N ILE A 335 13.48 -9.89 -12.74
CA ILE A 335 14.75 -9.93 -13.52
C ILE A 335 14.83 -11.23 -14.33
N TYR A 336 14.48 -12.36 -13.74
CA TYR A 336 14.45 -13.63 -14.44
C TYR A 336 13.48 -13.61 -15.63
N ASP A 337 12.22 -13.20 -15.40
CA ASP A 337 11.22 -13.12 -16.46
C ASP A 337 11.66 -12.12 -17.55
N PHE A 338 12.26 -10.99 -17.20
CA PHE A 338 12.81 -10.04 -18.15
C PHE A 338 13.90 -10.66 -19.05
N CYS A 339 14.82 -11.43 -18.46
CA CYS A 339 15.87 -12.12 -19.21
C CYS A 339 15.30 -13.19 -20.15
N GLN A 340 14.27 -13.92 -19.69
CA GLN A 340 13.64 -15.01 -20.43
C GLN A 340 12.63 -14.56 -21.48
N GLU A 341 11.94 -13.45 -21.29
CA GLU A 341 10.85 -13.05 -22.19
C GLU A 341 11.32 -12.03 -23.22
N ASP A 342 12.23 -11.13 -22.84
CA ASP A 342 12.59 -9.97 -23.65
C ASP A 342 14.05 -10.04 -24.12
N ILE A 343 15.01 -10.13 -23.19
CA ILE A 343 16.44 -10.08 -23.53
C ILE A 343 16.85 -11.13 -24.57
N MET A 344 16.35 -12.36 -24.44
CA MET A 344 16.71 -13.45 -25.36
C MET A 344 16.29 -13.24 -26.81
N ASN A 345 15.37 -12.31 -27.07
CA ASN A 345 14.88 -12.00 -28.42
C ASN A 345 15.70 -10.93 -29.12
N TYR A 346 16.43 -10.08 -28.38
CA TYR A 346 17.07 -8.87 -28.92
C TYR A 346 18.58 -8.79 -28.66
N TYR A 347 19.11 -9.42 -27.62
CA TYR A 347 20.54 -9.41 -27.29
C TYR A 347 21.27 -10.67 -27.78
N PRO A 348 22.62 -10.64 -27.90
CA PRO A 348 23.40 -11.83 -28.25
C PRO A 348 23.12 -13.00 -27.30
N LYS A 349 22.94 -14.20 -27.87
CA LYS A 349 22.58 -15.40 -27.10
C LYS A 349 23.60 -15.77 -26.01
N ILE A 350 24.87 -15.44 -26.21
CA ILE A 350 25.93 -15.66 -25.21
C ILE A 350 25.68 -14.86 -23.93
N CYS A 351 25.14 -13.64 -24.02
CA CYS A 351 24.79 -12.87 -22.84
C CYS A 351 23.78 -13.64 -22.01
N ARG A 352 22.77 -14.25 -22.64
CA ARG A 352 21.80 -15.06 -21.91
C ARG A 352 22.44 -16.26 -21.21
N GLU A 353 23.34 -16.98 -21.87
CA GLU A 353 24.01 -18.15 -21.27
C GLU A 353 24.78 -17.78 -20.00
N GLU A 354 25.36 -16.58 -19.95
CA GLU A 354 26.18 -16.10 -18.84
C GLU A 354 25.38 -15.35 -17.74
N VAL A 355 24.04 -15.20 -17.87
CA VAL A 355 23.21 -14.60 -16.81
C VAL A 355 23.17 -15.51 -15.57
N SER A 356 23.43 -14.93 -14.41
CA SER A 356 23.26 -15.56 -13.10
C SER A 356 22.48 -14.65 -12.16
N ILE A 357 21.54 -15.21 -11.40
CA ILE A 357 20.72 -14.48 -10.44
C ILE A 357 20.86 -15.19 -9.10
N HIS A 358 21.30 -14.47 -8.08
CA HIS A 358 21.55 -14.99 -6.73
C HIS A 358 20.66 -14.28 -5.72
N VAL A 359 20.01 -15.02 -4.82
CA VAL A 359 19.27 -14.46 -3.68
C VAL A 359 19.93 -14.93 -2.40
N ILE A 360 20.51 -13.99 -1.65
CA ILE A 360 21.15 -14.25 -0.36
C ILE A 360 20.14 -13.99 0.76
N GLN A 361 19.83 -15.02 1.56
CA GLN A 361 18.85 -14.97 2.62
C GLN A 361 19.42 -15.52 3.93
N GLY A 362 19.35 -14.71 5.00
CA GLY A 362 19.94 -15.07 6.31
C GLY A 362 19.19 -16.13 7.12
N ARG A 363 18.02 -16.57 6.66
CA ARG A 363 17.19 -17.62 7.28
C ARG A 363 17.15 -18.84 6.36
N GLU A 364 16.62 -19.94 6.87
CA GLU A 364 16.50 -21.21 6.12
C GLU A 364 15.57 -21.11 4.91
N HIS A 365 14.58 -20.21 4.96
CA HIS A 365 13.60 -20.02 3.91
C HIS A 365 13.50 -18.56 3.42
N ILE A 366 13.16 -18.40 2.15
CA ILE A 366 12.64 -17.13 1.59
C ILE A 366 11.18 -16.93 2.03
N LEU A 367 10.60 -15.74 1.84
CA LEU A 367 9.22 -15.41 2.21
C LEU A 367 8.86 -15.87 3.63
N ASN A 368 9.77 -15.71 4.60
CA ASN A 368 9.66 -16.27 5.95
C ASN A 368 8.50 -15.69 6.81
N THR A 369 7.74 -14.73 6.27
CA THR A 369 6.50 -14.21 6.86
C THR A 369 5.24 -14.91 6.34
N TYR A 370 5.40 -15.85 5.41
CA TYR A 370 4.33 -16.66 4.81
C TYR A 370 4.39 -18.08 5.39
N SER A 371 3.36 -18.88 5.14
CA SER A 371 3.36 -20.29 5.50
C SER A 371 4.55 -21.06 4.89
N GLU A 372 5.06 -22.06 5.60
CA GLU A 372 6.19 -22.89 5.15
C GLU A 372 5.91 -23.58 3.80
N ALA A 373 4.64 -23.90 3.51
CA ALA A 373 4.23 -24.46 2.23
C ALA A 373 4.44 -23.46 1.07
N ILE A 374 4.13 -22.18 1.29
CA ILE A 374 4.42 -21.10 0.34
C ILE A 374 5.94 -20.96 0.16
N SER A 375 6.66 -21.00 1.29
CA SER A 375 8.10 -21.26 1.43
C SER A 375 8.68 -22.13 0.33
N LYS A 376 8.43 -23.42 0.51
CA LYS A 376 8.95 -24.52 -0.30
C LYS A 376 8.51 -24.44 -1.75
N TYR A 377 7.28 -23.96 -2.02
CA TYR A 377 6.81 -23.80 -3.39
C TYR A 377 7.56 -22.72 -4.16
N ALA A 378 7.82 -21.57 -3.52
CA ALA A 378 8.60 -20.50 -4.13
C ALA A 378 10.04 -20.97 -4.39
N GLU A 379 10.66 -21.66 -3.43
CA GLU A 379 12.01 -22.21 -3.56
C GLU A 379 12.13 -23.23 -4.68
N ALA A 380 11.21 -24.20 -4.73
CA ALA A 380 11.17 -25.20 -5.80
C ALA A 380 10.96 -24.57 -7.18
N LYS A 381 10.27 -23.42 -7.24
CA LYS A 381 10.13 -22.68 -8.49
C LYS A 381 11.43 -21.96 -8.88
N PHE A 382 12.05 -21.25 -7.95
CA PHE A 382 13.31 -20.55 -8.20
C PHE A 382 14.42 -21.50 -8.66
N GLN A 383 14.46 -22.71 -8.08
CA GLN A 383 15.35 -23.78 -8.57
C GLN A 383 15.07 -24.17 -10.02
N ARG A 384 13.79 -24.31 -10.42
CA ARG A 384 13.43 -24.58 -11.83
C ARG A 384 13.79 -23.43 -12.77
N ASP A 385 13.75 -22.21 -12.25
CA ASP A 385 14.12 -20.99 -12.97
C ASP A 385 15.64 -20.72 -12.95
N ASN A 386 16.46 -21.64 -12.41
CA ASN A 386 17.92 -21.47 -12.26
C ASN A 386 18.31 -20.19 -11.50
N VAL A 387 17.48 -19.76 -10.55
CA VAL A 387 17.84 -18.72 -9.59
C VAL A 387 18.54 -19.39 -8.42
N ASP A 388 19.76 -18.96 -8.14
CA ASP A 388 20.59 -19.50 -7.06
C ASP A 388 20.12 -18.97 -5.70
N LEU A 389 19.59 -19.87 -4.87
CA LEU A 389 19.06 -19.55 -3.56
C LEU A 389 20.09 -19.88 -2.48
N LEU A 390 20.76 -18.85 -1.98
CA LEU A 390 21.74 -18.93 -0.91
C LEU A 390 21.03 -18.65 0.42
N THR A 391 20.35 -19.65 0.96
CA THR A 391 19.69 -19.58 2.27
C THR A 391 20.67 -19.85 3.41
N SER A 392 20.28 -19.48 4.63
CA SER A 392 21.17 -19.53 5.82
C SER A 392 22.51 -18.82 5.59
N ALA A 393 22.51 -17.80 4.74
CA ALA A 393 23.68 -17.07 4.28
C ALA A 393 23.58 -15.59 4.65
N ARG A 394 24.69 -15.00 5.12
CA ARG A 394 24.73 -13.60 5.56
C ARG A 394 25.77 -12.81 4.78
N VAL A 395 25.34 -11.70 4.20
CA VAL A 395 26.23 -10.72 3.57
C VAL A 395 27.13 -10.10 4.64
N VAL A 396 28.42 -10.04 4.34
CA VAL A 396 29.46 -9.50 5.23
C VAL A 396 29.90 -8.12 4.77
N SER A 397 30.16 -7.94 3.48
CA SER A 397 30.54 -6.67 2.87
C SER A 397 30.13 -6.63 1.40
N VAL A 398 29.92 -5.42 0.88
CA VAL A 398 29.65 -5.20 -0.54
C VAL A 398 30.73 -4.31 -1.15
N HIS A 399 31.41 -4.81 -2.17
CA HIS A 399 32.42 -4.08 -2.92
C HIS A 399 31.85 -3.63 -4.28
N PRO A 400 32.54 -2.71 -5.00
CA PRO A 400 32.07 -2.24 -6.30
C PRO A 400 31.93 -3.34 -7.37
N ASP A 401 32.68 -4.43 -7.25
CA ASP A 401 32.83 -5.49 -8.24
C ASP A 401 32.43 -6.89 -7.74
N HIS A 402 32.18 -7.07 -6.45
CA HIS A 402 31.76 -8.34 -5.86
C HIS A 402 31.03 -8.18 -4.52
N VAL A 403 30.30 -9.21 -4.10
CA VAL A 403 29.65 -9.32 -2.78
C VAL A 403 30.29 -10.45 -1.98
N VAL A 404 30.59 -10.20 -0.72
CA VAL A 404 31.09 -11.22 0.22
C VAL A 404 29.97 -11.68 1.13
N TYR A 405 29.79 -12.99 1.24
CA TYR A 405 28.83 -13.59 2.15
C TYR A 405 29.42 -14.77 2.90
N THR A 406 28.74 -15.18 3.97
CA THR A 406 29.12 -16.32 4.78
C THR A 406 27.96 -17.30 4.91
N THR A 407 28.28 -18.59 4.97
CA THR A 407 27.34 -19.63 5.34
C THR A 407 27.81 -20.31 6.62
N LYS A 408 26.90 -20.97 7.33
CA LYS A 408 27.25 -21.77 8.49
C LYS A 408 27.08 -23.25 8.14
N GLY A 409 28.19 -23.98 8.13
CA GLY A 409 28.20 -25.41 7.86
C GLY A 409 27.50 -26.23 8.95
N PRO A 410 27.19 -27.51 8.70
CA PRO A 410 26.60 -28.41 9.69
C PRO A 410 27.46 -28.60 10.95
N ASP A 411 28.78 -28.44 10.81
CA ASP A 411 29.77 -28.48 11.90
C ASP A 411 29.88 -27.15 12.68
N GLY A 412 29.07 -26.15 12.31
CA GLY A 412 29.05 -24.83 12.92
C GLY A 412 30.15 -23.89 12.45
N LYS A 413 31.06 -24.33 11.57
CA LYS A 413 32.09 -23.46 10.98
C LYS A 413 31.46 -22.47 10.01
N VAL A 414 32.02 -21.28 9.99
CA VAL A 414 31.59 -20.21 9.08
C VAL A 414 32.53 -20.22 7.89
N GLU A 415 31.98 -20.50 6.71
CA GLU A 415 32.71 -20.43 5.44
C GLU A 415 32.37 -19.11 4.75
N GLN A 416 33.35 -18.51 4.09
CA GLN A 416 33.22 -17.24 3.41
C GLN A 416 33.36 -17.44 1.90
N PHE A 417 32.49 -16.77 1.15
CA PHE A 417 32.38 -16.87 -0.30
C PHE A 417 32.24 -15.47 -0.90
N ASP A 418 32.62 -15.35 -2.17
CA ASP A 418 32.47 -14.13 -2.97
C ASP A 418 31.65 -14.40 -4.25
N ILE A 419 30.89 -13.40 -4.69
CA ILE A 419 30.15 -13.41 -5.96
C ILE A 419 30.54 -12.16 -6.75
N PRO A 420 31.30 -12.29 -7.85
CA PRO A 420 31.57 -11.18 -8.76
C PRO A 420 30.28 -10.67 -9.38
N THR A 421 30.01 -9.36 -9.25
CA THR A 421 28.76 -8.77 -9.75
C THR A 421 28.92 -7.28 -10.06
N ASN A 422 28.07 -6.75 -10.94
CA ASN A 422 27.90 -5.32 -11.16
C ASN A 422 26.51 -4.81 -10.73
N PHE A 423 25.74 -5.64 -10.02
CA PHE A 423 24.40 -5.34 -9.56
C PHE A 423 24.12 -6.00 -8.21
N VAL A 424 23.93 -5.16 -7.19
CA VAL A 424 23.54 -5.62 -5.85
C VAL A 424 22.29 -4.90 -5.42
N LEU A 425 21.19 -5.63 -5.19
CA LEU A 425 19.98 -5.09 -4.58
C LEU A 425 20.01 -5.36 -3.08
N TRP A 426 20.00 -4.31 -2.27
CA TRP A 426 19.82 -4.41 -0.82
C TRP A 426 18.35 -4.22 -0.44
N SER A 427 17.69 -5.33 -0.11
CA SER A 427 16.28 -5.36 0.30
C SER A 427 16.07 -5.82 1.75
N THR A 428 17.13 -5.80 2.57
CA THR A 428 17.07 -6.28 3.96
C THR A 428 16.81 -5.16 4.97
N GLY A 429 15.72 -5.32 5.72
CA GLY A 429 15.43 -4.55 6.94
C GLY A 429 15.07 -3.08 6.73
N ILE A 430 14.50 -2.50 7.78
CA ILE A 430 14.16 -1.07 7.84
C ILE A 430 14.83 -0.41 9.04
N ALA A 431 15.14 0.86 8.85
CA ALA A 431 15.67 1.76 9.87
C ALA A 431 14.75 2.97 10.03
N MET A 432 14.89 3.64 11.16
CA MET A 432 14.10 4.82 11.48
C MET A 432 14.43 5.96 10.50
N ASN A 433 13.41 6.65 10.00
CA ASN A 433 13.61 7.87 9.21
C ASN A 433 14.37 8.92 10.04
N PRO A 434 15.32 9.69 9.48
CA PRO A 434 16.09 10.69 10.24
C PRO A 434 15.23 11.70 11.01
N PHE A 435 14.10 12.14 10.45
CA PHE A 435 13.17 13.03 11.15
C PHE A 435 12.52 12.33 12.35
N VAL A 436 12.13 11.06 12.19
CA VAL A 436 11.55 10.25 13.29
C VAL A 436 12.59 10.00 14.38
N ALA A 437 13.85 9.74 14.02
CA ALA A 437 14.95 9.60 14.97
C ALA A 437 15.19 10.89 15.77
N ARG A 438 15.11 12.04 15.09
CA ARG A 438 15.16 13.34 15.75
C ARG A 438 14.01 13.51 16.73
N VAL A 439 12.76 13.29 16.31
CA VAL A 439 11.58 13.40 17.19
C VAL A 439 11.68 12.44 18.38
N SER A 440 12.08 11.19 18.15
CA SER A 440 12.29 10.19 19.21
C SER A 440 13.31 10.65 20.25
N SER A 441 14.37 11.34 19.83
CA SER A 441 15.41 11.86 20.75
C SER A 441 14.94 13.02 21.64
N LEU A 442 13.86 13.70 21.26
CA LEU A 442 13.27 14.81 22.03
C LEU A 442 12.29 14.34 23.10
N LEU A 443 11.90 13.06 23.07
CA LEU A 443 10.83 12.50 23.86
C LEU A 443 11.38 11.63 25.00
N PRO A 444 10.78 11.71 26.20
CA PRO A 444 11.15 10.82 27.29
C PRO A 444 10.69 9.37 26.97
N ASN A 445 11.45 8.40 27.46
CA ASN A 445 11.06 6.97 27.49
C ASN A 445 10.72 6.35 26.12
N GLN A 446 11.28 6.86 25.03
CA GLN A 446 11.24 6.22 23.71
C GLN A 446 12.41 5.23 23.60
N VAL A 447 12.12 3.92 23.65
CA VAL A 447 13.16 2.87 23.71
C VAL A 447 13.30 2.07 22.41
N HIS A 448 12.33 2.17 21.50
CA HIS A 448 12.30 1.36 20.30
C HIS A 448 13.27 1.86 19.21
N LYS A 449 14.17 0.98 18.75
CA LYS A 449 15.29 1.36 17.86
C LYS A 449 14.91 1.66 16.40
N LYS A 450 13.72 1.27 15.95
CA LYS A 450 13.35 1.29 14.50
C LYS A 450 12.19 2.22 14.15
N ALA A 451 11.41 2.64 15.13
CA ALA A 451 10.17 3.40 14.94
C ALA A 451 9.79 4.09 16.26
N ILE A 452 9.04 5.19 16.18
CA ILE A 452 8.54 5.90 17.37
C ILE A 452 7.40 5.11 18.03
N GLU A 453 7.39 5.03 19.35
CA GLU A 453 6.35 4.33 20.10
C GLU A 453 5.10 5.19 20.21
N VAL A 454 3.97 4.61 19.83
CA VAL A 454 2.64 5.18 19.94
C VAL A 454 1.74 4.32 20.82
N ASP A 455 0.69 4.91 21.38
CA ASP A 455 -0.35 4.15 22.06
C ASP A 455 -1.35 3.52 21.06
N ALA A 456 -2.36 2.82 21.58
CA ALA A 456 -3.39 2.19 20.74
C ALA A 456 -4.33 3.19 20.03
N HIS A 457 -4.29 4.47 20.37
CA HIS A 457 -4.96 5.54 19.62
C HIS A 457 -4.00 6.20 18.60
N LEU A 458 -2.79 5.67 18.43
CA LEU A 458 -1.74 6.16 17.52
C LEU A 458 -1.18 7.53 17.92
N ARG A 459 -1.31 7.93 19.20
CA ARG A 459 -0.68 9.13 19.76
C ARG A 459 0.77 8.82 20.09
N VAL A 460 1.68 9.75 19.80
CA VAL A 460 3.10 9.59 20.12
C VAL A 460 3.31 9.65 21.63
N LYS A 461 3.91 8.62 22.21
CA LYS A 461 4.19 8.56 23.64
C LYS A 461 5.23 9.62 24.04
N GLY A 462 4.96 10.32 25.15
CA GLY A 462 5.80 11.40 25.67
C GLY A 462 5.57 12.75 24.99
N ALA A 463 4.80 12.82 23.90
CA ALA A 463 4.42 14.08 23.27
C ALA A 463 3.19 14.68 23.98
N PRO A 464 2.91 15.99 23.81
CA PRO A 464 1.68 16.60 24.29
C PRO A 464 0.43 15.84 23.82
N VAL A 465 -0.44 15.48 24.78
CA VAL A 465 -1.58 14.60 24.54
C VAL A 465 -2.53 15.21 23.51
N GLY A 466 -2.86 14.44 22.47
CA GLY A 466 -3.82 14.85 21.44
C GLY A 466 -3.25 15.78 20.34
N GLU A 467 -1.96 16.09 20.37
CA GLU A 467 -1.32 16.97 19.37
C GLU A 467 -0.52 16.19 18.32
N VAL A 468 0.27 15.20 18.73
CA VAL A 468 1.20 14.48 17.84
C VAL A 468 0.81 13.01 17.69
N TYR A 469 0.66 12.56 16.45
CA TYR A 469 0.34 11.19 16.04
C TYR A 469 1.41 10.66 15.09
N ALA A 470 1.62 9.36 15.05
CA ALA A 470 2.51 8.71 14.08
C ALA A 470 1.87 7.43 13.53
N ILE A 471 2.08 7.17 12.24
CA ILE A 471 1.46 6.04 11.52
C ILE A 471 2.40 5.43 10.48
N GLY A 472 2.09 4.21 10.06
CA GLY A 472 2.89 3.42 9.13
C GLY A 472 4.25 3.06 9.71
N ASP A 473 5.22 2.81 8.84
CA ASP A 473 6.57 2.36 9.20
C ASP A 473 7.36 3.35 10.07
N ALA A 474 6.87 4.58 10.24
CA ALA A 474 7.46 5.56 11.16
C ALA A 474 7.17 5.22 12.63
N SER A 475 6.17 4.37 12.90
CA SER A 475 5.62 4.12 14.25
C SER A 475 5.49 2.64 14.58
N THR A 476 5.53 2.31 15.87
CA THR A 476 5.11 1.02 16.41
C THR A 476 4.17 1.25 17.58
N ILE A 477 3.12 0.42 17.70
CA ILE A 477 2.26 0.44 18.88
C ILE A 477 3.02 -0.20 20.03
N GLU A 478 2.97 0.40 21.22
CA GLU A 478 3.57 -0.17 22.42
C GLU A 478 3.03 -1.58 22.70
N THR A 479 3.95 -2.50 22.98
CA THR A 479 3.62 -3.89 23.34
C THR A 479 3.94 -4.21 24.80
N SER A 480 4.62 -3.31 25.52
CA SER A 480 4.93 -3.49 26.93
C SER A 480 3.66 -3.33 27.76
N VAL A 481 3.16 -4.43 28.32
CA VAL A 481 2.02 -4.39 29.26
C VAL A 481 2.51 -4.00 30.66
N VAL A 482 3.70 -4.48 31.04
CA VAL A 482 4.31 -4.25 32.36
C VAL A 482 4.64 -2.77 32.61
N SER A 483 4.85 -1.97 31.56
CA SER A 483 5.03 -0.51 31.71
C SER A 483 3.82 0.18 32.34
N HIS A 484 2.64 -0.45 32.29
CA HIS A 484 1.39 0.03 32.88
C HIS A 484 1.05 -0.67 34.20
N LEU A 485 1.93 -1.50 34.78
CA LEU A 485 1.63 -2.34 35.95
C LEU A 485 0.99 -1.55 37.10
N LEU A 486 1.64 -0.46 37.54
CA LEU A 486 1.15 0.32 38.68
C LEU A 486 -0.19 1.00 38.39
N GLU A 487 -0.38 1.53 37.18
CA GLU A 487 -1.66 2.13 36.77
C GLU A 487 -2.76 1.07 36.68
N LEU A 488 -2.44 -0.13 36.17
CA LEU A 488 -3.37 -1.24 36.05
C LEU A 488 -3.81 -1.75 37.42
N VAL A 489 -2.88 -1.85 38.38
CA VAL A 489 -3.18 -2.26 39.76
C VAL A 489 -4.06 -1.19 40.42
N ASP A 490 -3.70 0.09 40.35
CA ASP A 490 -4.51 1.19 40.93
C ASP A 490 -5.94 1.25 40.35
N GLU A 491 -6.10 0.95 39.06
CA GLU A 491 -7.42 0.89 38.42
C GLU A 491 -8.24 -0.36 38.79
N ALA A 492 -7.58 -1.50 39.01
CA ALA A 492 -8.21 -2.80 39.20
C ALA A 492 -8.48 -3.15 40.66
N ASP A 493 -7.53 -2.88 41.56
CA ASP A 493 -7.60 -3.13 43.00
C ASP A 493 -8.70 -2.25 43.64
N LYS A 494 -9.88 -2.83 43.85
CA LYS A 494 -11.05 -2.14 44.41
C LYS A 494 -11.04 -2.17 45.92
N ASN A 495 -10.52 -3.25 46.50
CA ASN A 495 -10.54 -3.47 47.94
C ASN A 495 -9.33 -2.81 48.65
N LYS A 496 -8.31 -2.38 47.90
CA LYS A 496 -7.06 -1.73 48.33
C LYS A 496 -6.19 -2.59 49.24
N ASP A 497 -6.21 -3.90 49.06
CA ASP A 497 -5.39 -4.84 49.83
C ASP A 497 -3.97 -5.04 49.24
N GLY A 498 -3.70 -4.46 48.06
CA GLY A 498 -2.40 -4.53 47.39
C GLY A 498 -2.15 -5.85 46.65
N LYS A 499 -3.16 -6.72 46.56
CA LYS A 499 -3.18 -7.92 45.72
C LYS A 499 -4.30 -7.79 44.67
N ILE A 500 -4.32 -8.71 43.72
CA ILE A 500 -5.36 -8.76 42.67
C ILE A 500 -6.01 -10.13 42.73
N ASP A 501 -7.27 -10.18 43.17
CA ASP A 501 -8.07 -11.40 43.10
C ASP A 501 -8.54 -11.71 41.67
N PHE A 502 -9.24 -12.82 41.47
CA PHE A 502 -9.68 -13.21 40.13
C PHE A 502 -10.69 -12.23 39.49
N ASP A 503 -11.56 -11.61 40.28
CA ASP A 503 -12.57 -10.67 39.77
C ASP A 503 -11.90 -9.33 39.38
N GLU A 504 -10.95 -8.87 40.19
CA GLU A 504 -10.09 -7.72 39.89
C GLU A 504 -9.17 -8.00 38.69
N TRP A 505 -8.66 -9.23 38.55
CA TRP A 505 -7.91 -9.66 37.38
C TRP A 505 -8.75 -9.55 36.10
N GLN A 506 -10.03 -9.93 36.13
CA GLN A 506 -10.91 -9.74 34.96
C GLN A 506 -11.07 -8.26 34.59
N ILE A 507 -11.16 -7.37 35.59
CA ILE A 507 -11.19 -5.92 35.35
C ILE A 507 -9.88 -5.47 34.70
N MET A 508 -8.74 -5.90 35.25
CA MET A 508 -7.42 -5.60 34.72
C MET A 508 -7.25 -6.09 33.27
N VAL A 509 -7.67 -7.32 32.95
CA VAL A 509 -7.64 -7.89 31.60
C VAL A 509 -8.44 -7.04 30.62
N ASN A 510 -9.62 -6.56 31.02
CA ASN A 510 -10.42 -5.66 30.17
C ASN A 510 -9.69 -4.34 29.91
N ARG A 511 -8.98 -3.78 30.90
CA ARG A 511 -8.15 -2.58 30.72
C ARG A 511 -6.96 -2.83 29.80
N ILE A 512 -6.29 -3.97 29.94
CA ILE A 512 -5.20 -4.37 29.04
C ILE A 512 -5.71 -4.50 27.60
N LYS A 513 -6.85 -5.14 27.36
CA LYS A 513 -7.46 -5.27 26.02
C LYS A 513 -7.85 -3.92 25.40
N GLN A 514 -8.16 -2.91 26.21
CA GLN A 514 -8.44 -1.55 25.75
C GLN A 514 -7.15 -0.77 25.41
N ARG A 515 -6.15 -0.83 26.29
CA ARG A 515 -4.88 -0.09 26.15
C ARG A 515 -3.95 -0.72 25.11
N ILE A 516 -3.91 -2.05 25.03
CA ILE A 516 -3.05 -2.84 24.13
C ILE A 516 -3.92 -3.92 23.47
N PRO A 517 -4.71 -3.58 22.44
CA PRO A 517 -5.61 -4.52 21.77
C PRO A 517 -4.90 -5.77 21.21
N MET A 518 -3.61 -5.67 20.92
CA MET A 518 -2.80 -6.77 20.41
C MET A 518 -2.56 -7.89 21.44
N ALA A 519 -2.73 -7.60 22.73
CA ALA A 519 -2.65 -8.58 23.80
C ALA A 519 -3.88 -9.52 23.87
N GLU A 520 -4.96 -9.20 23.15
CA GLU A 520 -6.25 -9.88 23.28
C GLU A 520 -6.15 -11.40 23.09
N SER A 521 -5.40 -11.85 22.07
CA SER A 521 -5.16 -13.28 21.81
C SER A 521 -4.41 -14.01 22.93
N GLN A 522 -3.58 -13.29 23.69
CA GLN A 522 -2.86 -13.84 24.84
C GLN A 522 -3.71 -13.84 26.11
N LEU A 523 -4.92 -13.27 26.04
CA LEU A 523 -5.83 -13.05 27.18
C LEU A 523 -7.19 -13.73 26.95
N ASP A 524 -7.24 -14.80 26.16
CA ASP A 524 -8.46 -15.59 25.93
C ASP A 524 -8.69 -16.61 27.05
N LYS A 525 -7.63 -17.22 27.56
CA LYS A 525 -7.65 -18.22 28.66
C LYS A 525 -7.37 -17.57 30.01
N VAL A 526 -8.19 -16.57 30.37
CA VAL A 526 -7.99 -15.67 31.52
C VAL A 526 -7.80 -16.42 32.84
N ARG A 527 -8.60 -17.47 33.09
CA ARG A 527 -8.51 -18.27 34.32
C ARG A 527 -7.26 -19.13 34.38
N GLU A 528 -6.94 -19.84 33.29
CA GLU A 528 -5.73 -20.67 33.22
C GLU A 528 -4.47 -19.82 33.42
N LEU A 529 -4.45 -18.58 32.91
CA LEU A 529 -3.34 -17.65 33.12
C LEU A 529 -3.25 -17.17 34.56
N PHE A 530 -4.37 -16.89 35.22
CA PHE A 530 -4.36 -16.50 36.63
C PHE A 530 -3.79 -17.63 37.50
N ASP A 531 -4.34 -18.85 37.34
CA ASP A 531 -3.95 -20.02 38.12
C ASP A 531 -2.49 -20.45 37.89
N LEU A 532 -1.91 -20.13 36.72
CA LEU A 532 -0.53 -20.47 36.40
C LEU A 532 0.49 -19.64 37.17
N TYR A 533 0.16 -18.40 37.57
CA TYR A 533 1.08 -17.47 38.22
C TYR A 533 0.74 -17.21 39.70
N ASP A 534 -0.43 -17.66 40.17
CA ASP A 534 -0.76 -17.80 41.60
C ASP A 534 0.06 -18.97 42.18
N SER A 535 1.28 -18.66 42.63
CA SER A 535 2.26 -19.69 42.98
C SER A 535 2.03 -20.26 44.37
N ASP A 536 1.43 -19.48 45.28
CA ASP A 536 1.12 -19.89 46.64
C ASP A 536 -0.32 -20.43 46.80
N GLY A 537 -1.15 -20.31 45.76
CA GLY A 537 -2.50 -20.85 45.70
C GLY A 537 -3.48 -20.09 46.59
N ASP A 538 -3.17 -18.83 46.93
CA ASP A 538 -4.00 -18.02 47.82
C ASP A 538 -5.19 -17.34 47.10
N SER A 539 -5.38 -17.65 45.80
CA SER A 539 -6.42 -17.09 44.92
C SER A 539 -6.29 -15.59 44.70
N SER A 540 -5.10 -15.04 44.86
CA SER A 540 -4.75 -13.66 44.54
C SER A 540 -3.37 -13.58 43.91
N LEU A 541 -3.08 -12.51 43.16
CA LEU A 541 -1.77 -12.27 42.58
C LEU A 541 -1.11 -11.09 43.29
N THR A 542 0.08 -11.31 43.82
CA THR A 542 0.92 -10.24 44.35
C THR A 542 1.51 -9.37 43.23
N LEU A 543 2.01 -8.18 43.57
CA LEU A 543 2.63 -7.28 42.60
C LEU A 543 3.79 -7.94 41.83
N ASN A 544 4.56 -8.83 42.48
CA ASN A 544 5.66 -9.53 41.85
C ASN A 544 5.17 -10.59 40.85
N GLU A 545 4.15 -11.38 41.20
CA GLU A 545 3.56 -12.38 40.31
C GLU A 545 2.90 -11.70 39.10
N LEU A 546 2.17 -10.60 39.33
CA LEU A 546 1.61 -9.77 38.27
C LEU A 546 2.69 -9.21 37.34
N ALA A 547 3.82 -8.72 37.89
CA ALA A 547 4.89 -8.19 37.07
C ALA A 547 5.45 -9.25 36.11
N VAL A 548 5.67 -10.47 36.60
CA VAL A 548 6.13 -11.61 35.79
C VAL A 548 5.08 -12.00 34.74
N LEU A 549 3.82 -12.13 35.15
CA LEU A 549 2.71 -12.45 34.26
C LEU A 549 2.54 -11.41 33.14
N LEU A 550 2.53 -10.11 33.46
CA LEU A 550 2.40 -9.05 32.46
C LEU A 550 3.62 -8.95 31.54
N GLN A 551 4.82 -9.23 32.07
CA GLN A 551 6.03 -9.30 31.26
C GLN A 551 5.97 -10.46 30.26
N GLU A 552 5.51 -11.63 30.67
CA GLU A 552 5.34 -12.78 29.77
C GLU A 552 4.25 -12.57 28.72
N ILE A 553 3.13 -11.93 29.08
CA ILE A 553 2.12 -11.49 28.12
C ILE A 553 2.76 -10.54 27.10
N GLY A 554 3.47 -9.51 27.57
CA GLY A 554 4.16 -8.54 26.71
C GLY A 554 5.16 -9.18 25.75
N ASN A 555 5.93 -10.17 26.20
CA ASN A 555 6.91 -10.90 25.39
C ASN A 555 6.26 -11.74 24.26
N LYS A 556 5.01 -12.14 24.42
CA LYS A 556 4.25 -12.91 23.42
C LYS A 556 3.50 -12.02 22.42
N ILE A 557 3.43 -10.70 22.65
CA ILE A 557 2.78 -9.76 21.73
C ILE A 557 3.71 -9.48 20.55
N THR A 558 3.25 -9.81 19.35
CA THR A 558 3.95 -9.52 18.10
C THR A 558 3.58 -8.15 17.58
N ALA A 559 4.54 -7.22 17.47
CA ALA A 559 4.33 -5.90 16.86
C ALA A 559 3.81 -6.00 15.41
N LEU A 560 3.05 -4.98 14.99
CA LEU A 560 2.50 -4.95 13.63
C LEU A 560 3.62 -4.87 12.57
N PRO A 561 3.49 -5.59 11.44
CA PRO A 561 4.51 -5.56 10.41
C PRO A 561 4.50 -4.21 9.66
N ALA A 562 5.69 -3.73 9.29
CA ALA A 562 5.88 -2.54 8.47
C ALA A 562 5.40 -2.79 7.02
N THR A 563 4.12 -2.54 6.77
CA THR A 563 3.48 -2.83 5.49
C THR A 563 2.56 -1.69 5.06
N ALA A 564 2.39 -1.55 3.74
CA ALA A 564 1.41 -0.65 3.13
C ALA A 564 -0.01 -0.86 3.68
N GLN A 565 -0.39 -2.12 3.97
CA GLN A 565 -1.70 -2.46 4.50
C GLN A 565 -1.92 -1.90 5.91
N VAL A 566 -0.95 -2.08 6.82
CA VAL A 566 -0.99 -1.50 8.18
C VAL A 566 -1.03 0.02 8.10
N ALA A 567 -0.13 0.63 7.31
CA ALA A 567 -0.07 2.09 7.15
C ALA A 567 -1.40 2.67 6.63
N SER A 568 -1.99 2.06 5.60
CA SER A 568 -3.26 2.48 5.01
C SER A 568 -4.41 2.37 6.01
N GLN A 569 -4.49 1.30 6.80
CA GLN A 569 -5.52 1.13 7.84
C GLN A 569 -5.36 2.12 8.98
N GLN A 570 -4.14 2.32 9.48
CA GLN A 570 -3.83 3.33 10.50
C GLN A 570 -4.19 4.74 10.02
N GLY A 571 -3.83 5.09 8.79
CA GLY A 571 -4.19 6.36 8.16
C GLY A 571 -5.70 6.55 8.08
N LYS A 572 -6.44 5.55 7.57
CA LYS A 572 -7.91 5.60 7.47
C LYS A 572 -8.57 5.74 8.83
N TYR A 573 -8.10 5.00 9.84
CA TYR A 573 -8.56 5.11 11.22
C TYR A 573 -8.35 6.53 11.75
N LEU A 574 -7.12 7.05 11.64
CA LEU A 574 -6.75 8.36 12.16
C LEU A 574 -7.52 9.49 11.45
N GLY A 575 -7.66 9.44 10.13
CA GLY A 575 -8.45 10.41 9.37
C GLY A 575 -9.92 10.45 9.82
N ARG A 576 -10.55 9.29 10.04
CA ARG A 576 -11.93 9.22 10.58
C ARG A 576 -12.02 9.75 12.01
N LYS A 577 -11.05 9.39 12.86
CA LYS A 577 -10.99 9.83 14.26
C LYS A 577 -10.86 11.35 14.35
N LEU A 578 -9.90 11.94 13.65
CA LEU A 578 -9.71 13.40 13.60
C LEU A 578 -10.96 14.11 13.09
N SER A 579 -11.58 13.60 12.01
CA SER A 579 -12.85 14.14 11.53
C SER A 579 -13.97 14.12 12.58
N LYS A 580 -14.03 13.10 13.45
CA LYS A 580 -14.99 13.07 14.56
C LYS A 580 -14.62 14.08 15.64
N LEU A 581 -13.33 14.17 16.01
CA LEU A 581 -12.83 15.15 16.99
C LEU A 581 -13.20 16.58 16.59
N SER A 582 -12.95 16.98 15.34
CA SER A 582 -13.28 18.33 14.86
C SER A 582 -14.78 18.64 14.99
N ARG A 583 -15.65 17.73 14.58
CA ARG A 583 -17.11 17.96 14.60
C ARG A 583 -17.74 17.89 15.99
N GLN A 584 -17.16 17.11 16.90
CA GLN A 584 -17.65 16.98 18.27
C GLN A 584 -16.95 17.96 19.22
N ARG A 585 -16.08 18.83 18.70
CA ARG A 585 -15.25 19.73 19.50
C ARG A 585 -16.04 20.59 20.48
N ALA A 586 -17.12 21.23 20.03
CA ALA A 586 -17.96 22.04 20.92
C ALA A 586 -18.56 21.20 22.08
N THR A 587 -18.94 19.95 21.82
CA THR A 587 -19.43 19.02 22.86
C THR A 587 -18.30 18.60 23.80
N LEU A 588 -17.12 18.32 23.28
CA LEU A 588 -15.96 17.96 24.09
C LEU A 588 -15.48 19.15 24.95
N GLU A 589 -15.57 20.37 24.43
CA GLU A 589 -15.23 21.62 25.14
C GLU A 589 -16.23 21.87 26.26
N ALA A 590 -17.53 21.70 25.99
CA ALA A 590 -18.59 21.80 27.01
C ALA A 590 -18.42 20.77 28.15
N ASN A 591 -17.85 19.60 27.85
CA ASN A 591 -17.55 18.55 28.83
C ASN A 591 -16.15 18.65 29.46
N GLY A 592 -15.37 19.70 29.15
CA GLY A 592 -14.03 19.91 29.71
C GLY A 592 -12.95 18.92 29.24
N ILE A 593 -13.21 18.13 28.19
CA ILE A 593 -12.32 17.05 27.73
C ILE A 593 -11.67 17.31 26.36
N ALA A 594 -12.01 18.40 25.66
CA ALA A 594 -11.54 18.66 24.29
C ALA A 594 -10.04 18.66 24.05
N TRP A 595 -9.27 18.95 25.10
CA TRP A 595 -7.81 19.10 25.06
C TRP A 595 -7.10 18.23 26.10
N GLY A 596 -7.85 17.40 26.82
CA GLY A 596 -7.34 16.55 27.88
C GLY A 596 -7.18 15.09 27.46
N PRO A 597 -6.56 14.27 28.32
CA PRO A 597 -6.65 12.81 28.23
C PRO A 597 -8.12 12.40 28.16
N GLY A 598 -8.51 11.59 27.17
CA GLY A 598 -9.90 11.15 26.98
C GLY A 598 -10.62 11.72 25.75
N ALA A 599 -10.12 12.78 25.11
CA ALA A 599 -10.75 13.34 23.90
C ALA A 599 -10.83 12.32 22.76
N ASP A 600 -9.71 11.64 22.48
CA ASP A 600 -9.60 10.63 21.43
C ASP A 600 -10.47 9.40 21.74
N GLU A 601 -10.50 8.99 23.01
CA GLU A 601 -11.27 7.88 23.55
C GLU A 601 -12.78 8.14 23.47
N ALA A 602 -13.22 9.38 23.71
CA ALA A 602 -14.62 9.76 23.64
C ALA A 602 -15.22 9.64 22.23
N VAL A 603 -14.40 9.72 21.18
CA VAL A 603 -14.89 9.74 19.78
C VAL A 603 -14.55 8.49 18.99
N SER A 604 -13.57 7.70 19.45
CA SER A 604 -13.10 6.51 18.75
C SER A 604 -12.58 5.47 19.73
N SER A 605 -12.84 4.19 19.43
CA SER A 605 -12.14 3.08 20.07
C SER A 605 -10.66 3.03 19.65
N ALA A 606 -9.86 2.25 20.36
CA ALA A 606 -8.50 1.90 20.00
C ALA A 606 -8.39 1.31 18.58
N PHE A 607 -7.25 1.51 17.94
CA PHE A 607 -6.93 0.95 16.63
C PHE A 607 -6.83 -0.57 16.71
N ARG A 608 -7.49 -1.25 15.77
CA ARG A 608 -7.43 -2.70 15.60
C ARG A 608 -7.08 -3.00 14.15
N TYR A 609 -5.96 -3.70 13.96
CA TYR A 609 -5.50 -4.10 12.64
C TYR A 609 -6.28 -5.32 12.15
N LEU A 610 -6.75 -5.26 10.90
CA LEU A 610 -7.36 -6.39 10.22
C LEU A 610 -6.38 -6.93 9.17
N HIS A 611 -5.81 -8.11 9.40
CA HIS A 611 -4.95 -8.75 8.41
C HIS A 611 -5.78 -9.25 7.23
N LEU A 612 -5.54 -8.71 6.03
CA LEU A 612 -6.27 -9.11 4.81
C LEU A 612 -5.52 -10.16 3.98
N GLY A 613 -4.46 -10.72 4.54
CA GLY A 613 -3.53 -11.61 3.85
C GLY A 613 -2.34 -10.89 3.22
N SER A 614 -1.39 -11.70 2.76
CA SER A 614 -0.12 -11.32 2.14
C SER A 614 -0.02 -11.96 0.76
N LEU A 615 0.55 -11.23 -0.21
CA LEU A 615 0.70 -11.67 -1.59
C LEU A 615 2.15 -11.51 -2.03
N ALA A 616 2.67 -12.42 -2.85
CA ALA A 616 3.95 -12.22 -3.51
C ALA A 616 3.91 -12.77 -4.94
N TYR A 617 4.48 -12.01 -5.87
CA TYR A 617 4.81 -12.50 -7.20
C TYR A 617 6.09 -13.34 -7.14
N ILE A 618 6.12 -14.44 -7.88
CA ILE A 618 7.28 -15.33 -7.90
C ILE A 618 7.69 -15.72 -9.33
N GLY A 619 7.26 -15.00 -10.36
CA GLY A 619 7.68 -15.23 -11.76
C GLY A 619 6.66 -16.00 -12.59
N ASN A 620 5.79 -15.34 -13.34
CA ASN A 620 4.64 -15.94 -14.03
C ASN A 620 3.70 -16.79 -13.11
N ALA A 621 3.82 -16.61 -11.81
CA ALA A 621 3.11 -17.30 -10.74
C ALA A 621 2.98 -16.36 -9.54
N ALA A 622 2.04 -16.66 -8.64
CA ALA A 622 1.85 -15.88 -7.42
C ALA A 622 1.42 -16.76 -6.25
N VAL A 623 1.69 -16.25 -5.04
CA VAL A 623 1.34 -16.89 -3.77
C VAL A 623 0.50 -15.93 -2.92
N PHE A 624 -0.46 -16.50 -2.20
CA PHE A 624 -1.39 -15.82 -1.32
C PHE A 624 -1.39 -16.54 0.03
N ASP A 625 -1.14 -15.79 1.08
CA ASP A 625 -1.31 -16.23 2.46
C ASP A 625 -2.47 -15.45 3.07
N MET A 626 -3.56 -16.14 3.40
CA MET A 626 -4.76 -15.54 4.02
C MET A 626 -4.89 -15.98 5.48
N GLY A 627 -3.78 -16.32 6.14
CA GLY A 627 -3.77 -16.83 7.51
C GLY A 627 -4.09 -18.32 7.56
N GLN A 628 -5.37 -18.68 7.72
CA GLN A 628 -5.77 -20.10 7.80
C GLN A 628 -5.81 -20.80 6.44
N MET A 629 -5.77 -20.03 5.35
CA MET A 629 -5.81 -20.56 3.99
C MET A 629 -4.64 -20.00 3.19
N SER A 630 -3.94 -20.86 2.47
CA SER A 630 -2.92 -20.46 1.48
C SER A 630 -3.34 -20.89 0.08
N PHE A 631 -3.09 -20.03 -0.90
CA PHE A 631 -3.33 -20.33 -2.31
C PHE A 631 -2.07 -19.99 -3.12
N MET A 632 -1.57 -20.97 -3.86
CA MET A 632 -0.42 -20.80 -4.75
C MET A 632 -0.78 -21.31 -6.13
N GLY A 633 -0.27 -20.67 -7.18
CA GLY A 633 -0.47 -21.17 -8.53
C GLY A 633 0.30 -20.41 -9.58
N GLY A 634 0.23 -20.92 -10.82
CA GLY A 634 0.75 -20.25 -12.00
C GLY A 634 -0.18 -19.14 -12.48
N LEU A 635 -0.59 -19.22 -13.74
CA LEU A 635 -1.30 -18.16 -14.45
C LEU A 635 -2.56 -17.62 -13.73
N LEU A 636 -3.42 -18.50 -13.21
CA LEU A 636 -4.65 -18.08 -12.52
C LEU A 636 -4.36 -17.27 -11.25
N ALA A 637 -3.36 -17.69 -10.47
CA ALA A 637 -2.95 -16.97 -9.28
C ALA A 637 -2.30 -15.63 -9.63
N MET A 638 -1.50 -15.58 -10.70
CA MET A 638 -0.92 -14.34 -11.21
C MET A 638 -2.00 -13.33 -11.65
N TYR A 639 -3.06 -13.75 -12.35
CA TYR A 639 -4.18 -12.85 -12.66
C TYR A 639 -4.98 -12.42 -11.43
N ALA A 640 -5.15 -13.30 -10.43
CA ALA A 640 -5.75 -12.91 -9.16
C ALA A 640 -4.90 -11.84 -8.46
N TRP A 641 -3.57 -11.97 -8.49
CA TRP A 641 -2.61 -11.02 -7.91
C TRP A 641 -2.74 -9.68 -8.61
N ARG A 642 -2.77 -9.67 -9.96
CA ARG A 642 -3.01 -8.47 -10.77
C ARG A 642 -4.34 -7.80 -10.42
N SER A 643 -5.40 -8.57 -10.23
CA SER A 643 -6.71 -8.02 -9.86
C SER A 643 -6.70 -7.32 -8.50
N VAL A 644 -6.01 -7.88 -7.50
CA VAL A 644 -5.88 -7.27 -6.17
C VAL A 644 -5.12 -5.95 -6.28
N TYR A 645 -3.94 -5.96 -6.87
CA TYR A 645 -3.11 -4.75 -7.01
C TYR A 645 -3.75 -3.68 -7.88
N TRP A 646 -4.50 -4.07 -8.91
CA TRP A 646 -5.32 -3.13 -9.69
C TRP A 646 -6.41 -2.48 -8.84
N SER A 647 -7.09 -3.25 -7.99
CA SER A 647 -8.16 -2.71 -7.15
C SER A 647 -7.65 -1.73 -6.09
N GLU A 648 -6.45 -1.96 -5.55
CA GLU A 648 -5.81 -1.17 -4.49
C GLU A 648 -5.15 0.14 -4.98
N GLN A 649 -5.06 0.37 -6.29
CA GLN A 649 -4.54 1.63 -6.85
C GLN A 649 -5.28 2.87 -6.30
N VAL A 650 -4.56 3.98 -6.13
CA VAL A 650 -5.10 5.19 -5.49
C VAL A 650 -6.18 5.87 -6.34
N SER A 651 -6.06 5.86 -7.67
CA SER A 651 -6.92 6.64 -8.58
C SER A 651 -7.46 5.80 -9.74
N SER A 652 -8.52 6.27 -10.42
CA SER A 652 -8.99 5.66 -11.66
C SER A 652 -7.96 5.78 -12.79
N ARG A 653 -7.17 6.86 -12.80
CA ARG A 653 -6.07 7.09 -13.74
C ARG A 653 -5.01 6.00 -13.63
N THR A 654 -4.48 5.77 -12.42
CA THR A 654 -3.45 4.74 -12.18
C THR A 654 -3.97 3.34 -12.51
N ARG A 655 -5.23 3.04 -12.20
CA ARG A 655 -5.91 1.80 -12.65
C ARG A 655 -5.92 1.62 -14.16
N ALA A 656 -6.25 2.67 -14.91
CA ALA A 656 -6.29 2.61 -16.37
C ALA A 656 -4.89 2.42 -16.94
N LEU A 657 -3.91 3.20 -16.47
CA LEU A 657 -2.51 3.08 -16.91
C LEU A 657 -1.92 1.70 -16.61
N LEU A 658 -2.16 1.16 -15.41
CA LEU A 658 -1.68 -0.17 -15.04
C LEU A 658 -2.26 -1.29 -15.92
N MET A 659 -3.53 -1.20 -16.30
CA MET A 659 -4.11 -2.15 -17.26
C MET A 659 -3.46 -2.03 -18.64
N ILE A 660 -3.25 -0.79 -19.10
CA ILE A 660 -2.60 -0.52 -20.39
C ILE A 660 -1.18 -1.10 -20.37
N ASP A 661 -0.42 -0.88 -19.30
CA ASP A 661 0.94 -1.43 -19.18
C ASP A 661 0.94 -2.96 -19.28
N TRP A 662 0.05 -3.66 -18.59
CA TRP A 662 -0.02 -5.13 -18.69
C TRP A 662 -0.45 -5.62 -20.07
N VAL A 663 -1.32 -4.89 -20.76
CA VAL A 663 -1.71 -5.18 -22.15
C VAL A 663 -0.53 -4.93 -23.08
N VAL A 664 0.15 -3.80 -22.94
CA VAL A 664 1.32 -3.43 -23.74
C VAL A 664 2.41 -4.48 -23.57
N ARG A 665 2.75 -4.81 -22.32
CA ARG A 665 3.71 -5.87 -21.99
C ARG A 665 3.30 -7.22 -22.59
N GLY A 666 2.01 -7.55 -22.55
CA GLY A 666 1.50 -8.82 -23.07
C GLY A 666 1.54 -8.93 -24.60
N ILE A 667 1.46 -7.82 -25.34
CA ILE A 667 1.43 -7.81 -26.80
C ILE A 667 2.82 -7.53 -27.40
N TRP A 668 3.57 -6.59 -26.82
CA TRP A 668 4.83 -6.08 -27.38
C TRP A 668 6.06 -6.36 -26.51
N GLY A 669 5.91 -7.01 -25.36
CA GLY A 669 7.01 -7.19 -24.40
C GLY A 669 7.31 -5.94 -23.59
N ARG A 670 8.40 -5.98 -22.82
CA ARG A 670 8.87 -4.85 -22.01
C ARG A 670 9.67 -3.88 -22.87
N ASP A 671 9.63 -2.59 -22.52
CA ASP A 671 10.47 -1.59 -23.16
C ASP A 671 11.94 -1.81 -22.77
N LEU A 672 12.83 -1.89 -23.76
CA LEU A 672 14.28 -2.05 -23.60
C LEU A 672 15.06 -0.74 -23.71
N SER A 673 14.37 0.39 -23.90
CA SER A 673 15.01 1.69 -24.08
C SER A 673 15.70 2.17 -22.80
N ARG A 674 16.92 2.69 -22.97
CA ARG A 674 17.68 3.41 -21.93
C ARG A 674 17.02 4.78 -21.67
N LEU A 675 16.49 5.01 -20.47
CA LEU A 675 15.85 6.26 -20.05
C LEU A 675 16.73 7.12 -19.16
#